data_AF-A0A7S1ZZ83-F1
#
_entry.id   AF-A0A7S1ZZ83-F1
#
_cell.length_a   1.000
_cell.length_b   1.000
_cell.length_c   1.000
_cell.angle_alpha   90.00
_cell.angle_beta   90.00
_cell.angle_gamma   90.00
#
_symmetry.space_group_name_H-M   'P 1'
#
loop_
_entity.id
_entity.type
_entity.pdbx_description
1 polymer ?
#
loop_
_entity_poly.entity_id
_entity_poly.type
_entity_poly.pdbx_seq_one_letter_code
_entity_poly.pdbx_strand_id
1 'polypeptide(L)'
;MREVRAELTKIKREAGNISDRMKALKEGARKAQGKLDRMNDDRARRNERIFRQNVKLAQTFEWIDQNRKMFRRRVWGPIVCEIQTETADVSAFVEQHVPYRCLVMYVVECEEDSNLLYREVRQKRNLPINISIVPLGRLEPVRHIYSHEKMDMLKRDHGILGVLEDQFVVPDPVLQVLRNEASVHAVLVGSDKTQESIDKQGLMDMLSAPGSRGGRMQQACVFTKHMNHFYKYTNNVSRYSGKTSMRVDDISQARMLAPGVSEDQKAAAEREVEKLGREIEELAPKEEEINKRYLGLQEEGQEIQRSLTEAKTAKTNLKNSQARLANARRKLEELEEAAASDSVEEKNVIIADLKKYSGCSIGELESAAQQHTVLMKNTYTLAGIKMTEDGLTATTRRLKEKLSEKKAESSSLEVEVTRAASDLKDAKKDLADFKAQAEEIAPMTDELKAKLIELPASLEEVDAALEEAAEKVDSIHDNPEVLVQYEKRKRQLAQIRDELENLNETQSNKRIQLETIKKNWEQALVNTIEKVNTLFAEYMAELGCAGEVSLRNGGEQENNRGDDNIPFYNFPEWGIEIRVKFRQESKLQVLSARVQSGGERSVSTIMYLMALQGLMVCPFRCVDEINQGLDERNERLVFKRIVLNSTKPPNGSSAPHQHSGQYFLITPKLLPNLTDIENEDVTVLCILNGPYNFKHFSDWDVDKFLGLRKHALRDTCHAGNQLSPNEEEEEENERTSRGGGTPQRKKRKTNS
;
A
#
# COMPACT_ATOMS: atom_id res chain seq x y z
N MET A 1 57.52 28.12 -9.05
CA MET A 1 57.14 27.33 -7.85
C MET A 1 55.92 27.86 -7.12
N ARG A 2 55.88 29.11 -6.62
CA ARG A 2 54.68 29.64 -5.95
C ARG A 2 53.48 29.73 -6.90
N GLU A 3 53.69 30.19 -8.12
CA GLU A 3 52.65 30.26 -9.18
C GLU A 3 52.15 28.87 -9.59
N VAL A 4 53.06 27.95 -9.95
CA VAL A 4 52.70 26.54 -10.28
C VAL A 4 51.96 25.84 -9.15
N ARG A 5 52.31 26.10 -7.87
CA ARG A 5 51.57 25.55 -6.71
C ARG A 5 50.18 26.15 -6.57
N ALA A 6 50.00 27.45 -6.82
CA ALA A 6 48.70 28.11 -6.78
C ALA A 6 47.76 27.58 -7.89
N GLU A 7 48.28 27.46 -9.12
CA GLU A 7 47.59 26.83 -10.26
C GLU A 7 47.22 25.37 -9.97
N LEU A 8 48.14 24.57 -9.42
CA LEU A 8 47.87 23.19 -8.99
C LEU A 8 46.74 23.11 -7.95
N THR A 9 46.72 24.01 -6.96
CA THR A 9 45.63 24.03 -5.96
C THR A 9 44.29 24.43 -6.55
N LYS A 10 44.27 25.31 -7.55
CA LYS A 10 43.06 25.76 -8.24
C LYS A 10 42.48 24.64 -9.12
N ILE A 11 43.31 24.03 -9.97
CA ILE A 11 42.90 22.93 -10.84
C ILE A 11 42.51 21.69 -10.03
N LYS A 12 43.18 21.43 -8.88
CA LYS A 12 42.80 20.34 -7.97
C LYS A 12 41.41 20.55 -7.36
N ARG A 13 41.02 21.80 -7.05
CA ARG A 13 39.66 22.14 -6.60
C ARG A 13 38.64 21.95 -7.73
N GLU A 14 38.95 22.41 -8.93
CA GLU A 14 38.07 22.27 -10.11
C GLU A 14 37.87 20.79 -10.50
N ALA A 15 38.95 20.00 -10.51
CA ALA A 15 38.93 18.56 -10.73
C ALA A 15 38.12 17.84 -9.64
N GLY A 16 38.29 18.22 -8.36
CA GLY A 16 37.50 17.68 -7.25
C GLY A 16 36.01 17.93 -7.42
N ASN A 17 35.62 19.18 -7.70
CA ASN A 17 34.22 19.55 -7.88
C ASN A 17 33.55 18.82 -9.05
N ILE A 18 34.26 18.66 -10.18
CA ILE A 18 33.74 17.96 -11.37
C ILE A 18 33.70 16.45 -11.13
N SER A 19 34.72 15.86 -10.50
CA SER A 19 34.73 14.45 -10.10
C SER A 19 33.58 14.13 -9.14
N ASP A 20 33.35 14.97 -8.14
CA ASP A 20 32.29 14.75 -7.15
C ASP A 20 30.90 14.90 -7.78
N ARG A 21 30.74 15.86 -8.70
CA ARG A 21 29.52 16.00 -9.50
C ARG A 21 29.30 14.81 -10.44
N MET A 22 30.35 14.30 -11.08
CA MET A 22 30.31 13.09 -11.91
C MET A 22 29.96 11.85 -11.10
N LYS A 23 30.51 11.70 -9.89
CA LYS A 23 30.13 10.61 -8.96
C LYS A 23 28.68 10.70 -8.55
N ALA A 24 28.20 11.90 -8.18
CA ALA A 24 26.81 12.11 -7.81
C ALA A 24 25.85 11.80 -8.98
N LEU A 25 26.17 12.23 -10.19
CA LEU A 25 25.39 11.95 -11.39
C LEU A 25 25.41 10.47 -11.77
N LYS A 26 26.57 9.79 -11.71
CA LYS A 26 26.67 8.34 -11.94
C LYS A 26 25.89 7.53 -10.90
N GLU A 27 25.93 7.94 -9.64
CA GLU A 27 25.14 7.29 -8.57
C GLU A 27 23.63 7.54 -8.76
N GLY A 28 23.25 8.76 -9.16
CA GLY A 28 21.89 9.12 -9.55
C GLY A 28 21.38 8.29 -10.72
N ALA A 29 22.17 8.18 -11.80
CA ALA A 29 21.85 7.37 -12.97
C ALA A 29 21.72 5.87 -12.60
N ARG A 30 22.61 5.35 -11.75
CA ARG A 30 22.52 3.96 -11.26
C ARG A 30 21.26 3.73 -10.40
N LYS A 31 20.86 4.69 -9.56
CA LYS A 31 19.62 4.61 -8.77
C LYS A 31 18.39 4.69 -9.68
N ALA A 32 18.38 5.57 -10.68
CA ALA A 32 17.31 5.70 -11.65
C ALA A 32 17.18 4.44 -12.53
N GLN A 33 18.30 3.90 -13.01
CA GLN A 33 18.35 2.63 -13.74
C GLN A 33 17.85 1.47 -12.88
N GLY A 34 18.31 1.36 -11.63
CA GLY A 34 17.82 0.32 -10.71
C GLY A 34 16.32 0.48 -10.39
N LYS A 35 15.78 1.70 -10.42
CA LYS A 35 14.33 1.95 -10.30
C LYS A 35 13.61 1.53 -11.58
N LEU A 36 14.16 1.79 -12.75
CA LEU A 36 13.63 1.37 -14.05
C LEU A 36 13.63 -0.16 -14.19
N ASP A 37 14.70 -0.84 -13.77
CA ASP A 37 14.80 -2.30 -13.79
C ASP A 37 13.77 -2.94 -12.85
N ARG A 38 13.54 -2.35 -11.66
CA ARG A 38 12.46 -2.75 -10.74
C ARG A 38 11.06 -2.46 -11.29
N MET A 39 10.91 -1.41 -12.10
CA MET A 39 9.67 -1.11 -12.80
C MET A 39 9.43 -2.07 -13.96
N ASN A 40 10.49 -2.55 -14.61
CA ASN A 40 10.43 -3.57 -15.66
C ASN A 40 10.15 -4.97 -15.10
N ASP A 41 10.44 -5.23 -13.82
CA ASP A 41 9.98 -6.45 -13.13
C ASP A 41 8.49 -6.35 -12.74
N ASP A 42 7.64 -6.14 -13.74
CA ASP A 42 6.19 -6.07 -13.60
C ASP A 42 5.62 -7.35 -12.99
N ARG A 43 6.27 -8.49 -13.23
CA ARG A 43 5.88 -9.80 -12.68
C ARG A 43 6.05 -9.84 -11.17
N ALA A 44 7.21 -9.46 -10.63
CA ALA A 44 7.43 -9.48 -9.19
C ALA A 44 6.50 -8.51 -8.44
N ARG A 45 6.26 -7.31 -8.99
CA ARG A 45 5.36 -6.33 -8.37
C ARG A 45 3.89 -6.75 -8.42
N ARG A 46 3.46 -7.38 -9.52
CA ARG A 46 2.11 -7.95 -9.62
C ARG A 46 1.93 -9.07 -8.59
N ASN A 47 2.91 -9.97 -8.47
CA ASN A 47 2.91 -11.02 -7.46
C ASN A 47 2.83 -10.43 -6.05
N GLU A 48 3.62 -9.39 -5.74
CA GLU A 48 3.58 -8.71 -4.44
C GLU A 48 2.19 -8.11 -4.15
N ARG A 49 1.55 -7.48 -5.14
CA ARG A 49 0.19 -6.93 -5.01
C ARG A 49 -0.83 -8.02 -4.69
N ILE A 50 -0.75 -9.16 -5.39
CA ILE A 50 -1.63 -10.32 -5.19
C ILE A 50 -1.42 -10.90 -3.79
N PHE A 51 -0.16 -11.05 -3.37
CA PHE A 51 0.23 -11.60 -2.08
C PHE A 51 -0.13 -10.69 -0.90
N ARG A 52 -0.09 -9.37 -1.08
CA ARG A 52 -0.59 -8.40 -0.08
C ARG A 52 -2.08 -8.56 0.17
N GLN A 53 -2.88 -8.84 -0.87
CA GLN A 53 -4.33 -9.05 -0.73
C GLN A 53 -4.67 -10.42 -0.16
N ASN A 54 -3.87 -11.45 -0.44
CA ASN A 54 -4.09 -12.80 0.04
C ASN A 54 -2.83 -13.42 0.66
N VAL A 55 -2.63 -13.17 1.96
CA VAL A 55 -1.49 -13.66 2.75
C VAL A 55 -1.40 -15.19 2.72
N LYS A 56 -2.54 -15.90 2.70
CA LYS A 56 -2.57 -17.37 2.66
C LYS A 56 -2.07 -17.92 1.32
N LEU A 57 -2.38 -17.23 0.23
CA LEU A 57 -1.88 -17.56 -1.11
C LEU A 57 -0.36 -17.35 -1.19
N ALA A 58 0.14 -16.28 -0.58
CA ALA A 58 1.57 -15.98 -0.48
C ALA A 58 2.32 -17.07 0.28
N GLN A 59 1.81 -17.49 1.44
CA GLN A 59 2.38 -18.58 2.24
C GLN A 59 2.41 -19.92 1.47
N THR A 60 1.38 -20.18 0.66
CA THR A 60 1.32 -21.38 -0.18
C THR A 60 2.37 -21.32 -1.30
N PHE A 61 2.49 -20.17 -1.96
CA PHE A 61 3.47 -19.96 -3.04
C PHE A 61 4.91 -20.07 -2.52
N GLU A 62 5.22 -19.39 -1.41
CA GLU A 62 6.54 -19.43 -0.78
C GLU A 62 6.91 -20.86 -0.34
N TRP A 63 5.95 -21.61 0.20
CA TRP A 63 6.20 -23.00 0.57
C TRP A 63 6.49 -23.87 -0.66
N ILE A 64 5.72 -23.74 -1.73
CA ILE A 64 5.96 -24.49 -2.97
C ILE A 64 7.34 -24.15 -3.55
N ASP A 65 7.73 -22.87 -3.51
CA ASP A 65 9.02 -22.39 -4.01
C ASP A 65 10.21 -22.96 -3.21
N GLN A 66 10.12 -22.95 -1.87
CA GLN A 66 11.13 -23.54 -0.99
C GLN A 66 11.24 -25.06 -1.14
N ASN A 67 10.15 -25.73 -1.53
CA ASN A 67 10.04 -27.18 -1.53
C ASN A 67 9.95 -27.78 -2.94
N ARG A 68 10.39 -27.05 -3.98
CA ARG A 68 10.38 -27.49 -5.39
C ARG A 68 10.96 -28.88 -5.62
N LYS A 69 11.98 -29.27 -4.83
CA LYS A 69 12.66 -30.58 -4.94
C LYS A 69 11.81 -31.77 -4.51
N MET A 70 10.71 -31.56 -3.77
CA MET A 70 9.82 -32.63 -3.32
C MET A 70 8.83 -33.09 -4.40
N PHE A 71 8.59 -32.27 -5.41
CA PHE A 71 7.66 -32.57 -6.49
C PHE A 71 8.37 -33.33 -7.62
N ARG A 72 7.67 -34.27 -8.24
CA ARG A 72 8.19 -35.06 -9.36
C ARG A 72 8.25 -34.21 -10.64
N ARG A 73 7.28 -33.30 -10.80
CA ARG A 73 7.21 -32.37 -11.92
C ARG A 73 7.05 -30.94 -11.43
N ARG A 74 7.14 -29.98 -12.36
CA ARG A 74 6.95 -28.57 -12.04
C ARG A 74 5.49 -28.32 -11.68
N VAL A 75 5.27 -27.75 -10.49
CA VAL A 75 3.97 -27.20 -10.10
C VAL A 75 3.85 -25.79 -10.68
N TRP A 76 2.78 -25.54 -11.42
CA TRP A 76 2.49 -24.24 -12.02
C TRP A 76 1.49 -23.48 -11.16
N GLY A 77 1.72 -22.19 -10.96
CA GLY A 77 0.74 -21.29 -10.36
C GLY A 77 1.22 -20.53 -9.12
N PRO A 78 0.33 -19.71 -8.51
CA PRO A 78 -1.07 -19.49 -8.86
C PRO A 78 -1.26 -19.03 -10.31
N ILE A 79 -2.32 -19.45 -11.00
CA ILE A 79 -2.55 -19.15 -12.43
C ILE A 79 -2.41 -17.65 -12.73
N VAL A 80 -2.88 -16.78 -11.84
CA VAL A 80 -2.75 -15.32 -11.96
C VAL A 80 -1.29 -14.83 -12.08
N CYS A 81 -0.32 -15.55 -11.50
CA CYS A 81 1.11 -15.21 -11.54
C CYS A 81 1.82 -15.72 -12.81
N GLU A 82 1.16 -16.59 -13.59
CA GLU A 82 1.67 -17.16 -14.84
C GLU A 82 1.04 -16.49 -16.08
N ILE A 83 -0.05 -15.74 -15.92
CA ILE A 83 -0.69 -14.98 -17.01
C ILE A 83 0.11 -13.71 -17.31
N GLN A 84 0.50 -13.54 -18.58
CA GLN A 84 1.10 -12.31 -19.09
C GLN A 84 0.17 -11.68 -20.13
N THR A 85 -0.13 -10.40 -19.94
CA THR A 85 -1.02 -9.60 -20.79
C THR A 85 -0.26 -8.40 -21.32
N GLU A 86 -0.41 -8.11 -22.61
CA GLU A 86 0.29 -6.99 -23.27
C GLU A 86 -0.41 -5.64 -23.04
N THR A 87 -1.75 -5.64 -22.94
CA THR A 87 -2.55 -4.43 -22.79
C THR A 87 -3.39 -4.45 -21.51
N ALA A 88 -3.66 -3.26 -20.96
CA ALA A 88 -4.54 -3.09 -19.80
C ALA A 88 -5.99 -3.56 -20.10
N ASP A 89 -6.43 -3.39 -21.34
CA ASP A 89 -7.75 -3.82 -21.82
C ASP A 89 -7.92 -5.34 -21.70
N VAL A 90 -6.96 -6.11 -22.23
CA VAL A 90 -6.97 -7.57 -22.15
C VAL A 90 -6.86 -8.05 -20.71
N SER A 91 -6.10 -7.35 -19.88
CA SER A 91 -5.99 -7.65 -18.45
C SER A 91 -7.36 -7.58 -17.75
N ALA A 92 -8.18 -6.57 -18.09
CA ALA A 92 -9.53 -6.43 -17.55
C ALA A 92 -10.47 -7.54 -18.08
N PHE A 93 -10.37 -7.87 -19.37
CA PHE A 93 -11.18 -8.94 -19.97
C PHE A 93 -10.89 -10.31 -19.34
N VAL A 94 -9.61 -10.66 -19.16
CA VAL A 94 -9.21 -11.94 -18.55
C VAL A 94 -9.63 -12.00 -17.09
N GLU A 95 -9.43 -10.94 -16.30
CA GLU A 95 -9.76 -10.93 -14.87
C GLU A 95 -11.28 -11.02 -14.61
N GLN A 96 -12.09 -10.41 -15.48
CA GLN A 96 -13.55 -10.49 -15.39
C GLN A 96 -14.11 -11.82 -15.94
N HIS A 97 -13.48 -12.39 -16.98
CA HIS A 97 -13.96 -13.64 -17.57
C HIS A 97 -13.60 -14.85 -16.72
N VAL A 98 -12.37 -14.91 -16.21
CA VAL A 98 -11.86 -16.05 -15.46
C VAL A 98 -12.31 -15.95 -14.01
N PRO A 99 -13.05 -16.93 -13.46
CA PRO A 99 -13.50 -16.88 -12.08
C PRO A 99 -12.32 -16.81 -11.10
N TYR A 100 -12.47 -16.04 -10.00
CA TYR A 100 -11.44 -15.89 -8.96
C TYR A 100 -10.87 -17.24 -8.47
N ARG A 101 -11.73 -18.26 -8.32
CA ARG A 101 -11.34 -19.63 -7.94
C ARG A 101 -10.28 -20.23 -8.86
N CYS A 102 -10.38 -19.96 -10.16
CA CYS A 102 -9.45 -20.43 -11.18
C CYS A 102 -8.15 -19.62 -11.16
N LEU A 103 -8.23 -18.29 -11.01
CA LEU A 103 -7.05 -17.42 -10.93
C LEU A 103 -6.10 -17.78 -9.77
N VAL A 104 -6.64 -18.21 -8.62
CA VAL A 104 -5.84 -18.64 -7.45
C VAL A 104 -5.48 -20.13 -7.44
N MET A 105 -5.76 -20.85 -8.53
CA MET A 105 -5.55 -22.30 -8.63
C MET A 105 -4.09 -22.64 -8.95
N TYR A 106 -3.65 -23.83 -8.54
CA TYR A 106 -2.39 -24.44 -8.93
C TYR A 106 -2.63 -25.59 -9.91
N VAL A 107 -1.73 -25.74 -10.87
CA VAL A 107 -1.77 -26.77 -11.90
C VAL A 107 -0.62 -27.75 -11.70
N VAL A 108 -0.94 -29.03 -11.67
CA VAL A 108 0.03 -30.13 -11.54
C VAL A 108 -0.08 -31.10 -12.70
N GLU A 109 1.02 -31.77 -13.01
CA GLU A 109 1.13 -32.66 -14.17
C GLU A 109 1.00 -34.15 -13.83
N CYS A 110 0.86 -34.49 -12.55
CA CYS A 110 0.67 -35.85 -12.05
C CYS A 110 -0.19 -35.89 -10.77
N GLU A 111 -0.79 -37.06 -10.52
CA GLU A 111 -1.68 -37.28 -9.39
C GLU A 111 -0.92 -37.36 -8.06
N GLU A 112 0.32 -37.85 -8.07
CA GLU A 112 1.17 -37.93 -6.88
C GLU A 112 1.52 -36.55 -6.33
N ASP A 113 1.84 -35.58 -7.20
CA ASP A 113 2.14 -34.20 -6.79
C ASP A 113 0.86 -33.48 -6.31
N SER A 114 -0.31 -33.81 -6.88
CA SER A 114 -1.61 -33.34 -6.39
C SER A 114 -1.87 -33.80 -4.94
N ASN A 115 -1.69 -35.10 -4.69
CA ASN A 115 -1.87 -35.70 -3.36
C ASN A 115 -0.86 -35.14 -2.35
N LEU A 116 0.39 -34.88 -2.78
CA LEU A 116 1.42 -34.27 -1.95
C LEU A 116 1.06 -32.83 -1.55
N LEU A 117 0.62 -31.99 -2.51
CA LEU A 117 0.13 -30.64 -2.23
C LEU A 117 -1.06 -30.67 -1.28
N TYR A 118 -2.02 -31.57 -1.52
CA TYR A 118 -3.18 -31.69 -0.65
C TYR A 118 -2.78 -32.09 0.78
N ARG A 119 -1.88 -33.05 0.96
CA ARG A 119 -1.42 -33.49 2.29
C ARG A 119 -0.61 -32.41 3.01
N GLU A 120 0.38 -31.82 2.34
CA GLU A 120 1.32 -30.90 3.00
C GLU A 120 0.74 -29.49 3.19
N VAL A 121 -0.04 -28.98 2.23
CA VAL A 121 -0.60 -27.61 2.26
C VAL A 121 -1.98 -27.60 2.92
N ARG A 122 -2.91 -28.44 2.44
CA ARG A 122 -4.30 -28.43 2.93
C ARG A 122 -4.43 -29.12 4.30
N GLN A 123 -3.86 -30.32 4.47
CA GLN A 123 -4.04 -31.08 5.72
C GLN A 123 -3.10 -30.63 6.85
N LYS A 124 -1.78 -30.53 6.61
CA LYS A 124 -0.82 -30.17 7.67
C LYS A 124 -0.81 -28.69 8.03
N ARG A 125 -0.93 -27.80 7.04
CA ARG A 125 -0.82 -26.34 7.24
C ARG A 125 -2.17 -25.62 7.28
N ASN A 126 -3.28 -26.35 7.05
CA ASN A 126 -4.65 -25.81 7.02
C ASN A 126 -4.82 -24.60 6.07
N LEU A 127 -4.08 -24.60 4.94
CA LEU A 127 -4.14 -23.54 3.94
C LEU A 127 -5.10 -23.91 2.79
N PRO A 128 -5.96 -22.98 2.34
CA PRO A 128 -6.88 -23.26 1.25
C PRO A 128 -6.16 -23.27 -0.11
N ILE A 129 -6.14 -24.44 -0.76
CA ILE A 129 -5.56 -24.62 -2.10
C ILE A 129 -6.61 -25.23 -3.06
N ASN A 130 -6.65 -24.71 -4.28
CA ASN A 130 -7.35 -25.33 -5.41
C ASN A 130 -6.29 -25.94 -6.32
N ILE A 131 -6.50 -27.19 -6.74
CA ILE A 131 -5.55 -27.95 -7.55
C ILE A 131 -6.29 -28.51 -8.76
N SER A 132 -5.71 -28.34 -9.95
CA SER A 132 -6.17 -28.99 -11.18
C SER A 132 -5.04 -29.84 -11.77
N ILE A 133 -5.40 -31.01 -12.31
CA ILE A 133 -4.45 -31.98 -12.86
C ILE A 133 -4.55 -31.95 -14.39
N VAL A 134 -3.43 -31.67 -15.05
CA VAL A 134 -3.28 -31.79 -16.51
C VAL A 134 -2.27 -32.88 -16.81
N PRO A 135 -2.71 -34.13 -17.08
CA PRO A 135 -1.79 -35.24 -17.30
C PRO A 135 -0.88 -34.96 -18.50
N LEU A 136 0.43 -35.15 -18.32
CA LEU A 136 1.49 -34.94 -19.33
C LEU A 136 1.70 -33.50 -19.81
N GLY A 137 1.02 -32.50 -19.23
CA GLY A 137 1.21 -31.09 -19.58
C GLY A 137 0.94 -30.76 -21.05
N ARG A 138 0.22 -31.61 -21.78
CA ARG A 138 -0.05 -31.45 -23.22
C ARG A 138 -1.29 -30.61 -23.44
N LEU A 139 -1.17 -29.66 -24.36
CA LEU A 139 -2.30 -28.91 -24.89
C LEU A 139 -3.14 -29.84 -25.78
N GLU A 140 -4.43 -29.99 -25.47
CA GLU A 140 -5.32 -30.77 -26.33
C GLU A 140 -5.77 -29.92 -27.53
N PRO A 141 -5.85 -30.50 -28.75
CA PRO A 141 -6.31 -29.78 -29.93
C PRO A 141 -7.79 -29.41 -29.77
N VAL A 142 -8.08 -28.10 -29.83
CA VAL A 142 -9.44 -27.57 -29.68
C VAL A 142 -10.16 -27.55 -31.02
N ARG A 143 -11.45 -27.85 -30.99
CA ARG A 143 -12.35 -27.63 -32.13
C ARG A 143 -12.82 -26.17 -32.08
N HIS A 144 -12.21 -25.30 -32.88
CA HIS A 144 -12.62 -23.89 -32.95
C HIS A 144 -14.11 -23.79 -33.30
N ILE A 145 -14.85 -22.98 -32.54
CA ILE A 145 -16.30 -22.81 -32.70
C ILE A 145 -16.63 -22.14 -34.05
N TYR A 146 -15.74 -21.27 -34.52
CA TYR A 146 -15.86 -20.55 -35.78
C TYR A 146 -14.87 -21.10 -36.80
N SER A 147 -15.29 -21.24 -38.06
CA SER A 147 -14.39 -21.55 -39.16
C SER A 147 -13.42 -20.40 -39.42
N HIS A 148 -12.25 -20.69 -39.98
CA HIS A 148 -11.28 -19.65 -40.38
C HIS A 148 -11.92 -18.57 -41.27
N GLU A 149 -12.73 -18.97 -42.24
CA GLU A 149 -13.45 -18.04 -43.12
C GLU A 149 -14.42 -17.11 -42.37
N LYS A 150 -15.17 -17.65 -41.39
CA LYS A 150 -16.10 -16.85 -40.57
C LYS A 150 -15.33 -15.93 -39.63
N MET A 151 -14.18 -16.37 -39.10
CA MET A 151 -13.31 -15.52 -38.29
C MET A 151 -12.71 -14.37 -39.11
N ASP A 152 -12.26 -14.61 -40.34
CA ASP A 152 -11.71 -13.56 -41.20
C ASP A 152 -12.75 -12.54 -41.66
N MET A 153 -14.00 -12.96 -41.83
CA MET A 153 -15.14 -12.07 -42.02
C MET A 153 -15.39 -11.21 -40.77
N LEU A 154 -15.43 -11.83 -39.58
CA LEU A 154 -15.63 -11.13 -38.30
C LEU A 154 -14.53 -10.10 -38.01
N LYS A 155 -13.28 -10.41 -38.37
CA LYS A 155 -12.15 -9.48 -38.24
C LYS A 155 -12.29 -8.27 -39.18
N ARG A 156 -12.65 -8.50 -40.45
CA ARG A 156 -12.74 -7.45 -41.47
C ARG A 156 -13.98 -6.56 -41.32
N ASP A 157 -15.15 -7.18 -41.17
CA ASP A 157 -16.44 -6.48 -41.28
C ASP A 157 -16.95 -5.99 -39.93
N HIS A 158 -16.62 -6.71 -38.85
CA HIS A 158 -17.14 -6.45 -37.50
C HIS A 158 -16.07 -6.03 -36.49
N GLY A 159 -14.81 -5.87 -36.92
CA GLY A 159 -13.72 -5.32 -36.11
C GLY A 159 -13.28 -6.20 -34.94
N ILE A 160 -13.52 -7.52 -35.01
CA ILE A 160 -13.05 -8.48 -33.99
C ILE A 160 -11.52 -8.60 -34.09
N LEU A 161 -10.81 -8.57 -32.96
CA LEU A 161 -9.36 -8.70 -32.90
C LEU A 161 -8.93 -10.18 -32.94
N GLY A 162 -9.66 -11.04 -32.24
CA GLY A 162 -9.40 -12.47 -32.20
C GLY A 162 -10.13 -13.16 -31.05
N VAL A 163 -9.67 -14.37 -30.73
CA VAL A 163 -10.14 -15.12 -29.56
C VAL A 163 -9.35 -14.65 -28.34
N LEU A 164 -9.95 -14.69 -27.15
CA LEU A 164 -9.31 -14.26 -25.91
C LEU A 164 -8.00 -15.03 -25.64
N GLU A 165 -7.92 -16.31 -26.02
CA GLU A 165 -6.70 -17.12 -25.86
C GLU A 165 -5.48 -16.57 -26.63
N ASP A 166 -5.69 -15.86 -27.73
CA ASP A 166 -4.62 -15.31 -28.55
C ASP A 166 -4.09 -13.98 -27.99
N GLN A 167 -4.77 -13.40 -27.00
CA GLN A 167 -4.49 -12.06 -26.47
C GLN A 167 -3.60 -12.06 -25.22
N PHE A 168 -3.32 -13.23 -24.64
CA PHE A 168 -2.48 -13.36 -23.45
C PHE A 168 -1.54 -14.58 -23.55
N VAL A 169 -0.37 -14.47 -22.93
CA VAL A 169 0.66 -15.50 -22.94
C VAL A 169 0.62 -16.28 -21.63
N VAL A 170 0.55 -17.62 -21.73
CA VAL A 170 0.56 -18.56 -20.60
C VAL A 170 1.25 -19.87 -21.00
N PRO A 171 1.82 -20.62 -20.04
CA PRO A 171 2.31 -21.98 -20.29
C PRO A 171 1.19 -22.95 -20.72
N ASP A 172 1.50 -23.89 -21.61
CA ASP A 172 0.53 -24.87 -22.15
C ASP A 172 -0.31 -25.60 -21.08
N PRO A 173 0.24 -26.08 -19.95
CA PRO A 173 -0.55 -26.72 -18.91
C PRO A 173 -1.58 -25.77 -18.28
N VAL A 174 -1.23 -24.49 -18.14
CA VAL A 174 -2.11 -23.44 -17.59
C VAL A 174 -3.18 -23.07 -18.61
N LEU A 175 -2.82 -22.97 -19.90
CA LEU A 175 -3.76 -22.70 -20.97
C LEU A 175 -4.84 -23.78 -21.07
N GLN A 176 -4.46 -25.05 -20.96
CA GLN A 176 -5.41 -26.17 -20.97
C GLN A 176 -6.43 -26.07 -19.83
N VAL A 177 -5.98 -25.69 -18.63
CA VAL A 177 -6.87 -25.46 -17.49
C VAL A 177 -7.83 -24.29 -17.73
N LEU A 178 -7.32 -23.18 -18.27
CA LEU A 178 -8.15 -22.02 -18.61
C LEU A 178 -9.19 -22.36 -19.68
N ARG A 179 -8.87 -23.25 -20.63
CA ARG A 179 -9.82 -23.77 -21.62
C ARG A 179 -10.91 -24.62 -20.97
N ASN A 180 -10.56 -25.50 -20.02
CA ASN A 180 -11.52 -26.40 -19.38
C ASN A 180 -12.45 -25.68 -18.39
N GLU A 181 -11.89 -24.81 -17.54
CA GLU A 181 -12.65 -24.15 -16.45
C GLU A 181 -13.32 -22.84 -16.90
N ALA A 182 -12.65 -22.07 -17.76
CA ALA A 182 -13.11 -20.73 -18.16
C ALA A 182 -13.46 -20.64 -19.65
N SER A 183 -13.30 -21.67 -20.47
CA SER A 183 -13.67 -21.67 -21.89
C SER A 183 -13.09 -20.48 -22.69
N VAL A 184 -11.86 -20.06 -22.38
CA VAL A 184 -11.20 -18.88 -23.01
C VAL A 184 -11.08 -18.98 -24.54
N HIS A 185 -11.10 -20.19 -25.10
CA HIS A 185 -11.06 -20.48 -26.54
C HIS A 185 -12.38 -20.15 -27.28
N ALA A 186 -13.47 -19.92 -26.54
CA ALA A 186 -14.81 -19.65 -27.07
C ALA A 186 -15.19 -18.15 -27.06
N VAL A 187 -14.30 -17.31 -26.54
CA VAL A 187 -14.59 -15.91 -26.22
C VAL A 187 -13.94 -15.01 -27.25
N LEU A 188 -14.69 -14.07 -27.80
CA LEU A 188 -14.19 -13.11 -28.79
C LEU A 188 -13.83 -11.77 -28.14
N VAL A 189 -12.76 -11.16 -28.64
CA VAL A 189 -12.32 -9.82 -28.24
C VAL A 189 -12.48 -8.88 -29.43
N GLY A 190 -13.22 -7.80 -29.24
CA GLY A 190 -13.56 -6.81 -30.25
C GLY A 190 -13.03 -5.41 -29.94
N SER A 191 -12.97 -4.58 -30.98
CA SER A 191 -12.55 -3.17 -30.91
C SER A 191 -13.76 -2.23 -30.82
N ASP A 192 -13.54 -0.91 -30.83
CA ASP A 192 -14.62 0.10 -30.86
C ASP A 192 -15.60 -0.11 -32.02
N LYS A 193 -15.12 -0.62 -33.16
CA LYS A 193 -15.96 -0.96 -34.33
C LYS A 193 -16.92 -2.12 -34.04
N THR A 194 -16.56 -3.02 -33.13
CA THR A 194 -17.42 -4.15 -32.74
C THR A 194 -18.62 -3.66 -31.95
N GLN A 195 -18.47 -2.64 -31.11
CA GLN A 195 -19.60 -2.02 -30.40
C GLN A 195 -20.62 -1.45 -31.40
N GLU A 196 -20.15 -0.68 -32.39
CA GLU A 196 -21.04 -0.13 -33.42
C GLU A 196 -21.74 -1.23 -34.24
N SER A 197 -21.06 -2.35 -34.47
CA SER A 197 -21.63 -3.49 -35.17
C SER A 197 -22.65 -4.26 -34.34
N ILE A 198 -22.50 -4.30 -33.01
CA ILE A 198 -23.49 -4.89 -32.11
C ILE A 198 -24.76 -4.04 -32.14
N ASP A 199 -24.61 -2.72 -32.08
CA ASP A 199 -25.74 -1.77 -32.03
C ASP A 199 -26.47 -1.62 -33.37
N LYS A 200 -25.74 -1.62 -34.50
CA LYS A 200 -26.30 -1.32 -35.83
C LYS A 200 -26.54 -2.54 -36.71
N GLN A 201 -25.75 -3.61 -36.58
CA GLN A 201 -25.74 -4.74 -37.51
C GLN A 201 -26.18 -6.07 -36.89
N GLY A 202 -26.57 -6.09 -35.61
CA GLY A 202 -27.06 -7.30 -34.95
C GLY A 202 -26.03 -8.42 -34.86
N LEU A 203 -24.76 -8.07 -34.61
CA LEU A 203 -23.64 -9.03 -34.56
C LEU A 203 -23.91 -10.21 -33.60
N MET A 204 -24.55 -9.96 -32.46
CA MET A 204 -24.84 -11.02 -31.47
C MET A 204 -25.83 -12.07 -31.99
N ASP A 205 -26.78 -11.67 -32.84
CA ASP A 205 -27.71 -12.61 -33.47
C ASP A 205 -27.01 -13.44 -34.57
N MET A 206 -26.07 -12.85 -35.30
CA MET A 206 -25.25 -13.54 -36.29
C MET A 206 -24.25 -14.55 -35.67
N LEU A 207 -23.74 -14.22 -34.48
CA LEU A 207 -22.87 -15.10 -33.70
C LEU A 207 -23.64 -16.27 -33.07
N SER A 208 -24.90 -16.04 -32.67
CA SER A 208 -25.79 -17.09 -32.14
C SER A 208 -26.54 -17.89 -33.21
N ALA A 209 -26.55 -17.42 -34.46
CA ALA A 209 -27.09 -18.14 -35.59
C ALA A 209 -26.34 -19.47 -35.78
N PRO A 210 -27.06 -20.58 -35.99
CA PRO A 210 -26.43 -21.88 -36.17
C PRO A 210 -25.52 -21.86 -37.41
N GLY A 211 -24.29 -22.36 -37.25
CA GLY A 211 -23.40 -22.57 -38.41
C GLY A 211 -24.05 -23.49 -39.46
N SER A 212 -23.51 -23.48 -40.69
CA SER A 212 -24.06 -24.12 -41.91
C SER A 212 -24.37 -25.62 -41.89
N ARG A 213 -24.51 -26.26 -40.72
CA ARG A 213 -24.99 -27.63 -40.52
C ARG A 213 -25.98 -27.68 -39.35
N GLY A 214 -27.21 -27.22 -39.57
CA GLY A 214 -28.42 -27.64 -38.82
C GLY A 214 -28.33 -27.74 -37.29
N GLY A 215 -27.55 -26.86 -36.65
CA GLY A 215 -27.28 -26.92 -35.20
C GLY A 215 -28.26 -26.12 -34.37
N ARG A 216 -28.32 -26.40 -33.06
CA ARG A 216 -28.98 -25.54 -32.07
C ARG A 216 -28.26 -24.19 -31.99
N MET A 217 -29.00 -23.13 -31.63
CA MET A 217 -28.42 -21.79 -31.41
C MET A 217 -27.29 -21.86 -30.37
N GLN A 218 -26.21 -21.11 -30.62
CA GLN A 218 -24.99 -21.16 -29.80
C GLN A 218 -24.91 -19.95 -28.88
N GLN A 219 -24.37 -20.18 -27.67
CA GLN A 219 -24.01 -19.11 -26.76
C GLN A 219 -22.76 -18.41 -27.30
N ALA A 220 -22.76 -17.08 -27.25
CA ALA A 220 -21.65 -16.26 -27.71
C ALA A 220 -21.29 -15.24 -26.62
N CYS A 221 -19.98 -15.07 -26.40
CA CYS A 221 -19.44 -14.09 -25.46
C CYS A 221 -18.46 -13.18 -26.21
N VAL A 222 -18.71 -11.87 -26.18
CA VAL A 222 -17.88 -10.86 -26.84
C VAL A 222 -17.49 -9.78 -25.85
N PHE A 223 -16.20 -9.48 -25.80
CA PHE A 223 -15.65 -8.32 -25.09
C PHE A 223 -15.45 -7.17 -26.07
N THR A 224 -15.83 -5.96 -25.67
CA THR A 224 -15.61 -4.75 -26.49
C THR A 224 -15.14 -3.60 -25.61
N LYS A 225 -14.49 -2.63 -26.23
CA LYS A 225 -14.13 -1.35 -25.65
C LYS A 225 -14.92 -0.27 -26.38
N HIS A 226 -15.47 0.70 -25.66
CA HIS A 226 -16.08 1.89 -26.24
C HIS A 226 -15.92 3.08 -25.31
N MET A 227 -15.40 4.20 -25.81
CA MET A 227 -15.24 5.46 -25.07
C MET A 227 -14.60 5.27 -23.67
N ASN A 228 -13.57 4.43 -23.58
CA ASN A 228 -12.83 4.12 -22.34
C ASN A 228 -13.59 3.29 -21.29
N HIS A 229 -14.75 2.74 -21.65
CA HIS A 229 -15.48 1.72 -20.90
C HIS A 229 -15.36 0.36 -21.58
N PHE A 230 -15.46 -0.69 -20.77
CA PHE A 230 -15.28 -2.07 -21.20
C PHE A 230 -16.60 -2.82 -21.02
N TYR A 231 -17.11 -3.44 -22.08
CA TYR A 231 -18.39 -4.13 -22.06
C TYR A 231 -18.23 -5.61 -22.38
N LYS A 232 -18.94 -6.45 -21.61
CA LYS A 232 -19.10 -7.87 -21.87
C LYS A 232 -20.51 -8.15 -22.36
N TYR A 233 -20.63 -8.62 -23.59
CA TYR A 233 -21.88 -9.10 -24.16
C TYR A 233 -21.94 -10.61 -24.06
N THR A 234 -22.91 -11.13 -23.32
CA THR A 234 -23.17 -12.57 -23.20
C THR A 234 -24.55 -12.88 -23.75
N ASN A 235 -24.63 -13.70 -24.80
CA ASN A 235 -25.91 -14.20 -25.31
C ASN A 235 -26.21 -15.58 -24.73
N ASN A 236 -27.24 -15.65 -23.89
CA ASN A 236 -27.72 -16.89 -23.31
C ASN A 236 -28.88 -17.44 -24.14
N VAL A 237 -28.73 -18.66 -24.63
CA VAL A 237 -29.82 -19.40 -25.26
C VAL A 237 -30.54 -20.21 -24.18
N SER A 238 -31.84 -19.95 -24.00
CA SER A 238 -32.68 -20.73 -23.09
C SER A 238 -32.76 -22.18 -23.55
N ARG A 239 -32.40 -23.11 -22.64
CA ARG A 239 -32.53 -24.55 -22.90
C ARG A 239 -33.97 -25.01 -23.11
N TYR A 240 -34.94 -24.25 -22.61
CA TYR A 240 -36.37 -24.59 -22.65
C TYR A 240 -37.09 -23.96 -23.84
N SER A 241 -36.84 -22.67 -24.10
CA SER A 241 -37.57 -21.92 -25.12
C SER A 241 -36.79 -21.71 -26.42
N GLY A 242 -35.49 -22.01 -26.43
CA GLY A 242 -34.61 -21.74 -27.58
C GLY A 242 -34.41 -20.25 -27.89
N LYS A 243 -35.01 -19.35 -27.13
CA LYS A 243 -34.87 -17.90 -27.30
C LYS A 243 -33.55 -17.40 -26.73
N THR A 244 -32.96 -16.42 -27.40
CA THR A 244 -31.76 -15.69 -26.98
C THR A 244 -32.13 -14.56 -26.02
N SER A 245 -31.33 -14.41 -24.97
CA SER A 245 -31.37 -13.26 -24.08
C SER A 245 -29.97 -12.69 -23.96
N MET A 246 -29.82 -11.41 -24.31
CA MET A 246 -28.56 -10.70 -24.19
C MET A 246 -28.40 -10.13 -22.78
N ARG A 247 -27.26 -10.40 -22.15
CA ARG A 247 -26.80 -9.73 -20.94
C ARG A 247 -25.61 -8.85 -21.29
N VAL A 248 -25.65 -7.61 -20.81
CA VAL A 248 -24.55 -6.65 -20.92
C VAL A 248 -24.02 -6.41 -19.52
N ASP A 249 -22.74 -6.73 -19.29
CA ASP A 249 -22.06 -6.44 -18.04
C ASP A 249 -21.00 -5.35 -18.28
N ASP A 250 -20.96 -4.34 -17.43
CA ASP A 250 -19.90 -3.33 -17.41
C ASP A 250 -18.68 -3.89 -16.67
N ILE A 251 -17.50 -3.72 -17.26
CA ILE A 251 -16.26 -4.33 -16.77
C ILE A 251 -15.40 -3.24 -16.14
N SER A 252 -15.19 -3.38 -14.84
CA SER A 252 -14.22 -2.58 -14.11
C SER A 252 -12.78 -2.86 -14.59
N GLN A 253 -11.91 -1.87 -14.44
CA GLN A 253 -10.47 -2.06 -14.66
C GLN A 253 -9.92 -3.24 -13.84
N ALA A 254 -8.92 -3.95 -14.41
CA ALA A 254 -8.25 -5.07 -13.76
C ALA A 254 -7.68 -4.64 -12.39
N ARG A 255 -7.82 -5.48 -11.36
CA ARG A 255 -7.29 -5.23 -10.01
C ARG A 255 -6.06 -6.09 -9.74
N MET A 256 -6.09 -7.36 -10.15
CA MET A 256 -5.03 -8.34 -9.97
C MET A 256 -4.08 -8.39 -11.17
N LEU A 257 -4.60 -8.31 -12.41
CA LEU A 257 -3.81 -8.33 -13.64
C LEU A 257 -3.43 -6.94 -14.15
N ALA A 258 -3.81 -5.86 -13.43
CA ALA A 258 -3.43 -4.51 -13.80
C ALA A 258 -1.90 -4.34 -13.93
N PRO A 259 -1.43 -3.56 -14.92
CA PRO A 259 -0.02 -3.18 -15.02
C PRO A 259 0.52 -2.64 -13.68
N GLY A 260 1.77 -2.99 -13.37
CA GLY A 260 2.41 -2.62 -12.11
C GLY A 260 2.70 -1.12 -12.00
N VAL A 261 2.88 -0.47 -13.15
CA VAL A 261 3.32 0.92 -13.32
C VAL A 261 2.48 1.57 -14.42
N SER A 262 2.10 2.83 -14.25
CA SER A 262 1.52 3.63 -15.35
C SER A 262 2.57 3.83 -16.44
N GLU A 263 2.24 3.66 -17.72
CA GLU A 263 3.15 3.93 -18.84
C GLU A 263 3.80 5.32 -18.72
N ASP A 264 3.09 6.31 -18.18
CA ASP A 264 3.62 7.65 -17.92
C ASP A 264 4.76 7.68 -16.90
N GLN A 265 4.69 6.85 -15.86
CA GLN A 265 5.73 6.77 -14.83
C GLN A 265 6.97 6.04 -15.34
N LYS A 266 6.78 5.04 -16.20
CA LYS A 266 7.88 4.34 -16.88
C LYS A 266 8.55 5.27 -17.89
N ALA A 267 7.77 5.96 -18.72
CA ALA A 267 8.27 6.97 -19.65
C ALA A 267 8.98 8.13 -18.93
N ALA A 268 8.49 8.56 -17.76
CA ALA A 268 9.16 9.57 -16.93
C ALA A 268 10.50 9.08 -16.37
N ALA A 269 10.57 7.82 -15.91
CA ALA A 269 11.81 7.22 -15.42
C ALA A 269 12.84 7.01 -16.55
N GLU A 270 12.38 6.60 -17.74
CA GLU A 270 13.23 6.50 -18.94
C GLU A 270 13.78 7.87 -19.34
N ARG A 271 12.96 8.93 -19.33
CA ARG A 271 13.41 10.31 -19.58
C ARG A 271 14.41 10.80 -18.53
N GLU A 272 14.24 10.44 -17.25
CA GLU A 272 15.22 10.78 -16.21
C GLU A 272 16.57 10.10 -16.45
N VAL A 273 16.57 8.80 -16.78
CA VAL A 273 17.79 8.06 -17.12
C VAL A 273 18.48 8.68 -18.33
N GLU A 274 17.72 9.01 -19.38
CA GLU A 274 18.26 9.62 -20.60
C GLU A 274 18.82 11.04 -20.34
N LYS A 275 18.17 11.82 -19.47
CA LYS A 275 18.66 13.15 -19.06
C LYS A 275 19.96 13.05 -18.28
N LEU A 276 20.01 12.18 -17.26
CA LEU A 276 21.22 11.97 -16.46
C LEU A 276 22.37 11.39 -17.30
N GLY A 277 22.06 10.50 -18.25
CA GLY A 277 23.03 9.98 -19.21
C GLY A 277 23.64 11.08 -20.08
N ARG A 278 22.82 11.99 -20.62
CA ARG A 278 23.28 13.14 -21.40
C ARG A 278 24.18 14.09 -20.58
N GLU A 279 23.79 14.39 -19.33
CA GLU A 279 24.62 15.22 -18.45
C GLU A 279 25.98 14.58 -18.13
N ILE A 280 26.05 13.24 -18.03
CA ILE A 280 27.31 12.50 -17.87
C ILE A 280 28.16 12.59 -19.14
N GLU A 281 27.58 12.41 -20.33
CA GLU A 281 28.29 12.53 -21.60
C GLU A 281 28.84 13.94 -21.85
N GLU A 282 28.13 14.99 -21.44
CA GLU A 282 28.61 16.38 -21.55
C GLU A 282 29.77 16.71 -20.60
N LEU A 283 29.81 16.08 -19.42
CA LEU A 283 30.83 16.33 -18.39
C LEU A 283 32.08 15.45 -18.55
N ALA A 284 31.96 14.28 -19.18
CA ALA A 284 33.08 13.38 -19.45
C ALA A 284 34.28 14.02 -20.17
N PRO A 285 34.11 14.76 -21.29
CA PRO A 285 35.26 15.39 -21.97
C PRO A 285 35.90 16.51 -21.13
N LYS A 286 35.11 17.22 -20.32
CA LYS A 286 35.60 18.28 -19.43
C LYS A 286 36.45 17.71 -18.29
N GLU A 287 36.06 16.56 -17.73
CA GLU A 287 36.86 15.82 -16.75
C GLU A 287 38.18 15.35 -17.36
N GLU A 288 38.15 14.82 -18.59
CA GLU A 288 39.35 14.34 -19.28
C GLU A 288 40.32 15.48 -19.61
N GLU A 289 39.82 16.64 -20.04
CA GLU A 289 40.63 17.82 -20.32
C GLU A 289 41.31 18.37 -19.05
N ILE A 290 40.56 18.47 -17.95
CA ILE A 290 41.10 18.95 -16.67
C ILE A 290 42.12 17.97 -16.09
N ASN A 291 41.88 16.67 -16.20
CA ASN A 291 42.85 15.66 -15.77
C ASN A 291 44.15 15.71 -16.60
N LYS A 292 44.06 15.94 -17.93
CA LYS A 292 45.24 16.16 -18.78
C LYS A 292 46.04 17.39 -18.36
N ARG A 293 45.35 18.51 -18.07
CA ARG A 293 46.00 19.74 -17.55
C ARG A 293 46.64 19.52 -16.17
N TYR A 294 45.96 18.79 -15.28
CA TYR A 294 46.48 18.45 -13.96
C TYR A 294 47.77 17.61 -14.04
N LEU A 295 47.78 16.58 -14.90
CA LEU A 295 48.96 15.74 -15.14
C LEU A 295 50.13 16.55 -15.71
N GLY A 296 49.89 17.40 -16.72
CA GLY A 296 50.94 18.25 -17.30
C GLY A 296 51.57 19.22 -16.29
N LEU A 297 50.76 19.91 -15.49
CA LEU A 297 51.25 20.81 -14.45
C LEU A 297 51.94 20.06 -13.28
N GLN A 298 51.56 18.82 -13.03
CA GLN A 298 52.23 17.97 -12.05
C GLN A 298 53.63 17.57 -12.54
N GLU A 299 53.79 17.25 -13.82
CA GLU A 299 55.09 16.98 -14.45
C GLU A 299 55.99 18.21 -14.41
N GLU A 300 55.48 19.39 -14.83
CA GLU A 300 56.21 20.66 -14.72
C GLU A 300 56.61 20.98 -13.27
N GLY A 301 55.70 20.73 -12.32
CA GLY A 301 55.96 20.90 -10.89
C GLY A 301 57.08 19.99 -10.37
N GLN A 302 57.14 18.74 -10.83
CA GLN A 302 58.20 17.78 -10.48
C GLN A 302 59.55 18.18 -11.11
N GLU A 303 59.55 18.66 -12.35
CA GLU A 303 60.76 19.09 -13.05
C GLU A 303 61.39 20.32 -12.41
N ILE A 304 60.57 21.33 -12.06
CA ILE A 304 61.04 22.51 -11.34
C ILE A 304 61.52 22.14 -9.92
N GLN A 305 60.86 21.19 -9.25
CA GLN A 305 61.29 20.71 -7.94
C GLN A 305 62.65 20.00 -8.02
N ARG A 306 62.88 19.21 -9.08
CA ARG A 306 64.17 18.55 -9.35
C ARG A 306 65.28 19.57 -9.59
N SER A 307 65.03 20.57 -10.44
CA SER A 307 65.97 21.68 -10.68
C SER A 307 66.28 22.48 -9.41
N LEU A 308 65.27 22.71 -8.56
CA LEU A 308 65.46 23.40 -7.26
C LEU A 308 66.30 22.56 -6.28
N THR A 309 66.10 21.24 -6.24
CA THR A 309 66.93 20.34 -5.41
C THR A 309 68.37 20.31 -5.90
N GLU A 310 68.59 20.25 -7.21
CA GLU A 310 69.92 20.32 -7.82
C GLU A 310 70.61 21.67 -7.50
N ALA A 311 69.91 22.80 -7.65
CA ALA A 311 70.45 24.12 -7.28
C ALA A 311 70.78 24.25 -5.78
N LYS A 312 69.98 23.63 -4.89
CA LYS A 312 70.26 23.60 -3.44
C LYS A 312 71.50 22.74 -3.11
N THR A 313 71.67 21.60 -3.78
CA THR A 313 72.88 20.78 -3.61
C THR A 313 74.13 21.48 -4.13
N ALA A 314 74.05 22.20 -5.25
CA ALA A 314 75.14 23.03 -5.76
C ALA A 314 75.52 24.17 -4.78
N LYS A 315 74.54 24.85 -4.19
CA LYS A 315 74.78 25.94 -3.22
C LYS A 315 75.40 25.43 -1.91
N THR A 316 75.01 24.25 -1.43
CA THR A 316 75.58 23.65 -0.22
C THR A 316 77.01 23.14 -0.47
N ASN A 317 77.27 22.59 -1.66
CA ASN A 317 78.64 22.23 -2.08
C ASN A 317 79.56 23.46 -2.16
N LEU A 318 79.08 24.59 -2.70
CA LEU A 318 79.86 25.83 -2.77
C LEU A 318 80.25 26.36 -1.38
N LYS A 319 79.31 26.34 -0.42
CA LYS A 319 79.58 26.72 0.98
C LYS A 319 80.62 25.80 1.64
N ASN A 320 80.53 24.50 1.39
CA ASN A 320 81.48 23.53 1.93
C ASN A 320 82.89 23.71 1.34
N SER A 321 83.01 24.05 0.05
CA SER A 321 84.30 24.40 -0.57
C SER A 321 84.90 25.69 -0.02
N GLN A 322 84.09 26.71 0.27
CA GLN A 322 84.55 27.97 0.88
C GLN A 322 85.08 27.75 2.31
N ALA A 323 84.40 26.91 3.10
CA ALA A 323 84.85 26.58 4.45
C ALA A 323 86.17 25.78 4.47
N ARG A 324 86.38 24.89 3.49
CA ARG A 324 87.65 24.15 3.33
C ARG A 324 88.83 25.08 2.99
N LEU A 325 88.58 26.10 2.18
CA LEU A 325 89.61 27.07 1.77
C LEU A 325 90.04 27.97 2.95
N ALA A 326 89.11 28.36 3.82
CA ALA A 326 89.41 29.09 5.06
C ALA A 326 90.26 28.27 6.04
N ASN A 327 89.97 26.98 6.22
CA ASN A 327 90.76 26.09 7.07
C ASN A 327 92.15 25.79 6.51
N ALA A 328 92.32 25.74 5.18
CA ALA A 328 93.62 25.57 4.54
C ALA A 328 94.52 26.79 4.73
N ARG A 329 93.97 28.00 4.72
CA ARG A 329 94.70 29.25 5.00
C ARG A 329 95.19 29.32 6.44
N ARG A 330 94.34 28.92 7.40
CA ARG A 330 94.70 28.92 8.84
C ARG A 330 95.83 27.95 9.18
N LYS A 331 95.86 26.77 8.55
CA LYS A 331 96.96 25.80 8.70
C LYS A 331 98.30 26.29 8.11
N LEU A 332 98.24 27.20 7.14
CA LEU A 332 99.44 27.77 6.52
C LEU A 332 100.07 28.81 7.45
N GLU A 333 99.25 29.65 8.10
CA GLU A 333 99.65 30.56 9.20
C GLU A 333 100.25 29.80 10.39
N GLU A 334 99.62 28.70 10.82
CA GLU A 334 100.10 27.86 11.94
C GLU A 334 101.46 27.19 11.63
N LEU A 335 101.77 26.88 10.36
CA LEU A 335 103.07 26.33 9.92
C LEU A 335 104.16 27.40 9.78
N GLU A 336 103.80 28.64 9.42
CA GLU A 336 104.72 29.79 9.38
C GLU A 336 105.16 30.21 10.79
N GLU A 337 104.29 30.12 11.79
CA GLU A 337 104.63 30.39 13.19
C GLU A 337 105.43 29.24 13.85
N ALA A 338 105.21 27.98 13.45
CA ALA A 338 105.97 26.83 13.97
C ALA A 338 107.44 26.77 13.47
N ALA A 339 107.78 27.49 12.39
CA ALA A 339 109.16 27.65 11.94
C ALA A 339 109.97 28.67 12.79
N ALA A 340 109.32 29.36 13.73
CA ALA A 340 109.88 30.46 14.51
C ALA A 340 110.18 30.13 15.99
N SER A 341 110.14 28.86 16.41
CA SER A 341 110.32 28.46 17.82
C SER A 341 111.48 27.47 18.05
N ASP A 342 112.53 28.02 18.66
CA ASP A 342 113.53 27.47 19.60
C ASP A 342 114.26 26.12 19.37
N SER A 343 115.57 26.23 19.09
CA SER A 343 116.65 25.80 20.01
C SER A 343 118.02 26.32 19.53
N VAL A 344 118.87 26.69 20.49
CA VAL A 344 120.06 27.55 20.33
C VAL A 344 121.39 26.77 20.35
N GLU A 345 121.41 25.45 20.56
CA GLU A 345 122.71 24.74 20.67
C GLU A 345 123.29 24.10 19.40
N GLU A 346 122.53 23.87 18.32
CA GLU A 346 123.10 23.36 17.05
C GLU A 346 123.59 24.48 16.09
N LYS A 347 123.31 25.75 16.44
CA LYS A 347 123.75 26.92 15.65
C LYS A 347 125.24 27.19 15.73
N ASN A 348 125.98 26.66 16.72
CA ASN A 348 127.38 27.05 16.91
C ASN A 348 128.38 26.34 15.98
N VAL A 349 127.98 25.27 15.27
CA VAL A 349 128.85 24.60 14.29
C VAL A 349 128.58 25.11 12.86
N ILE A 350 127.34 25.50 12.56
CA ILE A 350 126.96 26.06 11.24
C ILE A 350 127.34 27.56 11.13
N ILE A 351 127.45 28.26 12.27
CA ILE A 351 128.01 29.63 12.36
C ILE A 351 129.51 29.67 11.98
N ALA A 352 130.25 28.56 12.06
CA ALA A 352 131.67 28.52 11.67
C ALA A 352 131.87 28.46 10.15
N ASP A 353 130.98 27.75 9.43
CA ASP A 353 131.07 27.61 7.97
C ASP A 353 130.42 28.79 7.21
N LEU A 354 129.46 29.51 7.81
CA LEU A 354 128.89 30.73 7.22
C LEU A 354 129.74 31.99 7.44
N LYS A 355 130.58 32.03 8.48
CA LYS A 355 131.55 33.13 8.73
C LYS A 355 132.59 33.30 7.62
N LYS A 356 132.77 32.29 6.77
CA LYS A 356 133.70 32.34 5.63
C LYS A 356 133.05 32.88 4.34
N TYR A 357 131.72 32.83 4.25
CA TYR A 357 130.97 33.34 3.09
C TYR A 357 130.40 34.75 3.30
N SER A 358 130.13 35.18 4.53
CA SER A 358 129.58 36.52 4.81
C SER A 358 130.61 37.66 4.81
N GLY A 359 131.90 37.35 4.90
CA GLY A 359 132.98 38.35 4.96
C GLY A 359 133.17 39.18 3.68
N CYS A 360 132.81 38.64 2.51
CA CYS A 360 132.86 39.38 1.24
C CYS A 360 131.58 40.20 0.96
N SER A 361 130.44 39.89 1.58
CA SER A 361 129.18 40.59 1.33
C SER A 361 128.97 41.85 2.21
N ILE A 362 129.73 41.98 3.31
CA ILE A 362 129.61 43.11 4.25
C ILE A 362 130.26 44.38 3.69
N GLY A 363 131.32 44.28 2.89
CA GLY A 363 132.00 45.44 2.30
C GLY A 363 131.15 46.21 1.27
N GLU A 364 130.27 45.51 0.55
CA GLU A 364 129.32 46.14 -0.38
C GLU A 364 128.12 46.78 0.35
N LEU A 365 127.74 46.23 1.52
CA LEU A 365 126.65 46.73 2.36
C LEU A 365 127.01 48.01 3.15
N GLU A 366 128.27 48.23 3.53
CA GLU A 366 128.67 49.45 4.24
C GLU A 366 128.62 50.70 3.33
N SER A 367 128.94 50.55 2.05
CA SER A 367 128.81 51.65 1.07
C SER A 367 127.35 52.01 0.78
N ALA A 368 126.47 51.00 0.74
CA ALA A 368 125.01 51.19 0.62
C ALA A 368 124.39 51.83 1.88
N ALA A 369 124.89 51.50 3.08
CA ALA A 369 124.40 52.04 4.35
C ALA A 369 124.67 53.56 4.53
N GLN A 370 125.79 54.06 4.01
CA GLN A 370 126.09 55.49 4.03
C GLN A 370 125.17 56.32 3.12
N GLN A 371 124.82 55.81 1.94
CA GLN A 371 123.81 56.45 1.07
C GLN A 371 122.40 56.36 1.67
N HIS A 372 122.07 55.24 2.30
CA HIS A 372 120.79 55.02 2.98
C HIS A 372 120.61 55.93 4.21
N THR A 373 121.68 56.28 4.93
CA THR A 373 121.62 57.16 6.12
C THR A 373 121.29 58.61 5.74
N VAL A 374 121.80 59.10 4.60
CA VAL A 374 121.47 60.43 4.07
C VAL A 374 120.04 60.47 3.52
N LEU A 375 119.59 59.40 2.85
CA LEU A 375 118.21 59.26 2.38
C LEU A 375 117.22 59.21 3.56
N MET A 376 117.54 58.45 4.62
CA MET A 376 116.73 58.27 5.83
C MET A 376 116.49 59.59 6.58
N LYS A 377 117.47 60.50 6.63
CA LYS A 377 117.33 61.82 7.29
C LYS A 377 116.32 62.73 6.56
N ASN A 378 116.33 62.69 5.23
CA ASN A 378 115.39 63.45 4.40
C ASN A 378 114.00 62.79 4.35
N THR A 379 113.91 61.47 4.42
CA THR A 379 112.61 60.77 4.52
C THR A 379 112.00 60.86 5.91
N TYR A 380 112.77 60.93 7.00
CA TYR A 380 112.23 61.09 8.37
C TYR A 380 111.53 62.44 8.56
N THR A 381 112.09 63.52 8.00
CA THR A 381 111.50 64.86 8.05
C THR A 381 110.28 64.99 7.13
N LEU A 382 110.32 64.39 5.93
CA LEU A 382 109.17 64.38 5.02
C LEU A 382 108.03 63.46 5.49
N ALA A 383 108.35 62.31 6.08
CA ALA A 383 107.37 61.38 6.66
C ALA A 383 106.77 61.93 7.96
N GLY A 384 107.53 62.67 8.78
CA GLY A 384 107.00 63.35 9.96
C GLY A 384 105.91 64.36 9.62
N ILE A 385 106.12 65.18 8.58
CA ILE A 385 105.14 66.18 8.11
C ILE A 385 103.94 65.50 7.43
N LYS A 386 104.18 64.50 6.57
CA LYS A 386 103.10 63.73 5.91
C LYS A 386 102.28 62.89 6.88
N MET A 387 102.87 62.28 7.91
CA MET A 387 102.11 61.53 8.93
C MET A 387 101.24 62.45 9.80
N THR A 388 101.66 63.69 10.05
CA THR A 388 100.79 64.68 10.70
C THR A 388 99.67 65.15 9.78
N GLU A 389 99.93 65.35 8.48
CA GLU A 389 98.92 65.78 7.49
C GLU A 389 97.91 64.65 7.16
N ASP A 390 98.39 63.41 6.98
CA ASP A 390 97.59 62.20 6.78
C ASP A 390 96.82 61.82 8.07
N GLY A 391 97.39 62.08 9.24
CA GLY A 391 96.70 61.92 10.53
C GLY A 391 95.57 62.93 10.73
N LEU A 392 95.78 64.20 10.35
CA LEU A 392 94.76 65.26 10.40
C LEU A 392 93.69 65.08 9.32
N THR A 393 94.03 64.62 8.12
CA THR A 393 93.04 64.34 7.06
C THR A 393 92.26 63.06 7.34
N ALA A 394 92.89 62.01 7.90
CA ALA A 394 92.18 60.79 8.31
C ALA A 394 91.23 61.05 9.49
N THR A 395 91.62 61.89 10.47
CA THR A 395 90.73 62.27 11.58
C THR A 395 89.60 63.19 11.11
N THR A 396 89.86 64.13 10.19
CA THR A 396 88.83 64.98 9.58
C THR A 396 87.86 64.17 8.72
N ARG A 397 88.34 63.16 7.99
CA ARG A 397 87.51 62.22 7.22
C ARG A 397 86.69 61.31 8.13
N ARG A 398 87.27 60.76 9.20
CA ARG A 398 86.53 59.98 10.22
C ARG A 398 85.47 60.81 10.92
N LEU A 399 85.74 62.08 11.23
CA LEU A 399 84.77 62.99 11.85
C LEU A 399 83.67 63.39 10.85
N LYS A 400 83.98 63.59 9.57
CA LYS A 400 82.97 63.80 8.52
C LYS A 400 82.10 62.59 8.27
N GLU A 401 82.67 61.39 8.22
CA GLU A 401 81.94 60.13 8.09
C GLU A 401 81.06 59.88 9.31
N LYS A 402 81.57 60.09 10.54
CA LYS A 402 80.77 60.01 11.78
C LYS A 402 79.67 61.09 11.87
N LEU A 403 79.93 62.31 11.38
CA LEU A 403 78.92 63.38 11.35
C LEU A 403 77.86 63.11 10.28
N SER A 404 78.23 62.51 9.15
CA SER A 404 77.31 62.04 8.10
C SER A 404 76.45 60.87 8.60
N GLU A 405 77.06 59.91 9.29
CA GLU A 405 76.37 58.76 9.89
C GLU A 405 75.41 59.21 10.99
N LYS A 406 75.84 60.11 11.89
CA LYS A 406 74.98 60.68 12.94
C LYS A 406 73.89 61.61 12.40
N LYS A 407 74.13 62.32 11.30
CA LYS A 407 73.08 63.10 10.61
C LYS A 407 72.08 62.20 9.89
N ALA A 408 72.53 61.10 9.28
CA ALA A 408 71.65 60.10 8.69
C ALA A 408 70.80 59.42 9.78
N GLU A 409 71.41 59.04 10.90
CA GLU A 409 70.71 58.51 12.09
C GLU A 409 69.73 59.53 12.69
N SER A 410 70.09 60.81 12.81
CA SER A 410 69.18 61.85 13.30
C SER A 410 68.03 62.08 12.32
N SER A 411 68.28 62.02 11.01
CA SER A 411 67.22 62.16 10.01
C SER A 411 66.31 60.93 9.96
N SER A 412 66.86 59.72 10.17
CA SER A 412 66.06 58.50 10.26
C SER A 412 65.26 58.46 11.56
N LEU A 413 65.83 58.92 12.69
CA LEU A 413 65.08 59.07 13.94
C LEU A 413 64.00 60.15 13.83
N GLU A 414 64.24 61.28 13.17
CA GLU A 414 63.20 62.29 12.93
C GLU A 414 62.08 61.74 12.03
N VAL A 415 62.42 60.94 11.03
CA VAL A 415 61.44 60.22 10.19
C VAL A 415 60.70 59.15 11.00
N GLU A 416 61.36 58.45 11.93
CA GLU A 416 60.72 57.47 12.82
C GLU A 416 59.86 58.13 13.89
N VAL A 417 60.25 59.28 14.42
CA VAL A 417 59.45 60.06 15.39
C VAL A 417 58.25 60.70 14.70
N THR A 418 58.41 61.19 13.47
CA THR A 418 57.28 61.71 12.68
C THR A 418 56.37 60.59 12.18
N ARG A 419 56.90 59.42 11.83
CA ARG A 419 56.10 58.20 11.62
C ARG A 419 55.40 57.76 12.88
N ALA A 420 56.08 57.60 14.01
CA ALA A 420 55.46 57.21 15.27
C ALA A 420 54.43 58.25 15.74
N ALA A 421 54.61 59.54 15.46
CA ALA A 421 53.61 60.58 15.73
C ALA A 421 52.43 60.53 14.74
N SER A 422 52.68 60.19 13.46
CA SER A 422 51.64 59.89 12.46
C SER A 422 50.87 58.66 12.87
N ASP A 423 51.54 57.55 13.13
CA ASP A 423 50.98 56.28 13.56
C ASP A 423 50.22 56.42 14.90
N LEU A 424 50.68 57.27 15.82
CA LEU A 424 49.94 57.57 17.05
C LEU A 424 48.72 58.47 16.80
N LYS A 425 48.79 59.37 15.81
CA LYS A 425 47.65 60.19 15.39
C LYS A 425 46.63 59.35 14.63
N ASP A 426 47.09 58.46 13.76
CA ASP A 426 46.29 57.52 12.99
C ASP A 426 45.70 56.47 13.94
N ALA A 427 46.46 55.90 14.88
CA ALA A 427 45.93 55.02 15.92
C ALA A 427 44.95 55.73 16.88
N LYS A 428 45.12 57.03 17.17
CA LYS A 428 44.11 57.81 17.91
C LYS A 428 42.86 58.07 17.09
N LYS A 429 43.00 58.22 15.78
CA LYS A 429 41.89 58.41 14.85
C LYS A 429 41.15 57.10 14.64
N ASP A 430 41.85 56.00 14.44
CA ASP A 430 41.34 54.64 14.41
C ASP A 430 40.68 54.27 15.73
N LEU A 431 41.24 54.65 16.89
CA LEU A 431 40.58 54.43 18.18
C LEU A 431 39.29 55.25 18.31
N ALA A 432 39.26 56.48 17.80
CA ALA A 432 38.05 57.31 17.78
C ALA A 432 37.01 56.77 16.78
N ASP A 433 37.45 56.32 15.60
CA ASP A 433 36.62 55.77 14.53
C ASP A 433 36.08 54.38 14.93
N PHE A 434 36.89 53.51 15.53
CA PHE A 434 36.45 52.23 16.10
C PHE A 434 35.55 52.41 17.32
N LYS A 435 35.79 53.42 18.15
CA LYS A 435 34.87 53.76 19.25
C LYS A 435 33.53 54.27 18.72
N ALA A 436 33.54 55.11 17.68
CA ALA A 436 32.33 55.60 17.03
C ALA A 436 31.57 54.47 16.31
N GLN A 437 32.27 53.58 15.60
CA GLN A 437 31.69 52.39 14.98
C GLN A 437 31.13 51.42 16.03
N ALA A 438 31.81 51.24 17.18
CA ALA A 438 31.31 50.42 18.28
C ALA A 438 30.05 51.02 18.93
N GLU A 439 30.00 52.34 19.13
CA GLU A 439 28.83 53.05 19.67
C GLU A 439 27.66 53.13 18.66
N GLU A 440 27.94 53.04 17.35
CA GLU A 440 26.93 52.98 16.27
C GLU A 440 26.33 51.57 16.13
N ILE A 441 27.14 50.51 16.27
CA ILE A 441 26.68 49.11 16.23
C ILE A 441 25.92 48.73 17.50
N ALA A 442 26.34 49.23 18.68
CA ALA A 442 25.64 49.04 19.95
C ALA A 442 25.77 50.27 20.86
N PRO A 443 24.70 51.05 21.10
CA PRO A 443 24.77 52.21 21.98
C PRO A 443 25.04 51.78 23.43
N MET A 444 26.02 52.43 24.07
CA MET A 444 26.52 52.07 25.40
C MET A 444 25.47 52.32 26.51
N THR A 445 24.65 51.31 26.80
CA THR A 445 23.70 51.29 27.94
C THR A 445 24.39 50.92 29.26
N ASP A 446 23.82 51.32 30.40
CA ASP A 446 24.42 51.07 31.72
C ASP A 446 24.53 49.57 32.06
N GLU A 447 23.73 48.71 31.43
CA GLU A 447 23.80 47.25 31.53
C GLU A 447 25.01 46.65 30.78
N LEU A 448 25.43 47.25 29.66
CA LEU A 448 26.61 46.83 28.90
C LEU A 448 27.91 47.22 29.62
N LYS A 449 27.94 48.36 30.31
CA LYS A 449 29.07 48.76 31.17
C LYS A 449 29.29 47.79 32.32
N ALA A 450 28.21 47.27 32.93
CA ALA A 450 28.32 46.30 34.01
C ALA A 450 28.94 44.97 33.52
N LYS A 451 28.54 44.49 32.33
CA LYS A 451 29.11 43.28 31.71
C LYS A 451 30.53 43.48 31.18
N LEU A 452 30.90 44.70 30.80
CA LEU A 452 32.27 45.03 30.36
C LEU A 452 33.28 44.93 31.52
N ILE A 453 32.84 45.13 32.76
CA ILE A 453 33.65 44.99 33.98
C ILE A 453 33.86 43.51 34.34
N GLU A 454 32.98 42.61 33.89
CA GLU A 454 33.08 41.15 34.10
C GLU A 454 33.99 40.46 33.08
N LEU A 455 34.41 41.14 32.01
CA LEU A 455 35.32 40.60 31.00
C LEU A 455 36.78 40.62 31.52
N PRO A 456 37.59 39.59 31.18
CA PRO A 456 38.98 39.53 31.58
C PRO A 456 39.82 40.66 30.97
N ALA A 457 40.86 41.09 31.69
CA ALA A 457 41.69 42.24 31.33
C ALA A 457 42.73 41.96 30.21
N SER A 458 42.81 40.73 29.72
CA SER A 458 43.77 40.27 28.72
C SER A 458 43.09 40.07 27.36
N LEU A 459 43.67 40.66 26.30
CA LEU A 459 43.18 40.51 24.93
C LEU A 459 43.12 39.02 24.50
N GLU A 460 44.07 38.20 24.97
CA GLU A 460 44.14 36.77 24.63
C GLU A 460 42.98 35.97 25.24
N GLU A 461 42.50 36.34 26.42
CA GLU A 461 41.35 35.67 27.06
C GLU A 461 40.03 36.11 26.44
N VAL A 462 39.94 37.35 25.97
CA VAL A 462 38.81 37.85 25.19
C VAL A 462 38.75 37.15 23.83
N ASP A 463 39.88 37.03 23.13
CA ASP A 463 39.96 36.33 21.84
C ASP A 463 39.60 34.85 21.98
N ALA A 464 40.04 34.17 23.06
CA ALA A 464 39.67 32.79 23.35
C ALA A 464 38.16 32.63 23.64
N ALA A 465 37.56 33.56 24.40
CA ALA A 465 36.11 33.55 24.64
C ALA A 465 35.31 33.85 23.37
N LEU A 466 35.86 34.68 22.46
CA LEU A 466 35.27 35.01 21.18
C LEU A 466 35.35 33.82 20.21
N GLU A 467 36.47 33.09 20.22
CA GLU A 467 36.65 31.85 19.47
C GLU A 467 35.71 30.74 19.99
N GLU A 468 35.58 30.57 21.31
CA GLU A 468 34.61 29.63 21.90
C GLU A 468 33.15 30.00 21.56
N ALA A 469 32.82 31.29 21.58
CA ALA A 469 31.50 31.77 21.19
C ALA A 469 31.25 31.58 19.68
N ALA A 470 32.25 31.83 18.83
CA ALA A 470 32.19 31.61 17.39
C ALA A 470 32.03 30.11 17.08
N GLU A 471 32.78 29.23 17.73
CA GLU A 471 32.63 27.77 17.60
C GLU A 471 31.24 27.30 18.04
N LYS A 472 30.70 27.86 19.13
CA LYS A 472 29.32 27.56 19.56
C LYS A 472 28.29 28.02 18.53
N VAL A 473 28.45 29.20 17.94
CA VAL A 473 27.55 29.70 16.89
C VAL A 473 27.66 28.85 15.62
N ASP A 474 28.88 28.51 15.19
CA ASP A 474 29.11 27.65 14.02
C ASP A 474 28.60 26.21 14.23
N SER A 475 28.60 25.73 15.48
CA SER A 475 28.00 24.44 15.84
C SER A 475 26.47 24.43 15.77
N ILE A 476 25.83 25.60 15.85
CA ILE A 476 24.37 25.76 15.70
C ILE A 476 24.07 25.87 14.20
N HIS A 477 23.75 24.74 13.58
CA HIS A 477 23.21 24.74 12.23
C HIS A 477 21.74 25.21 12.26
N ASP A 478 21.51 26.46 11.83
CA ASP A 478 20.18 26.96 11.55
C ASP A 478 19.62 26.23 10.31
N ASN A 479 18.64 25.35 10.53
CA ASN A 479 17.93 24.68 9.46
C ASN A 479 16.53 25.31 9.30
N PRO A 480 16.39 26.32 8.42
CA PRO A 480 15.10 26.99 8.21
C PRO A 480 14.01 26.05 7.70
N GLU A 481 14.38 24.88 7.16
CA GLU A 481 13.45 23.84 6.74
C GLU A 481 12.71 23.19 7.92
N VAL A 482 13.32 23.12 9.11
CA VAL A 482 12.69 22.55 10.31
C VAL A 482 11.53 23.43 10.80
N LEU A 483 11.70 24.76 10.75
CA LEU A 483 10.64 25.73 11.08
C LEU A 483 9.46 25.62 10.10
N VAL A 484 9.75 25.56 8.80
CA VAL A 484 8.72 25.37 7.76
C VAL A 484 8.00 24.03 7.94
N GLN A 485 8.73 22.95 8.27
CA GLN A 485 8.14 21.65 8.56
C GLN A 485 7.28 21.66 9.83
N TYR A 486 7.72 22.36 10.89
CA TYR A 486 6.95 22.51 12.11
C TYR A 486 5.64 23.27 11.86
N GLU A 487 5.69 24.40 11.16
CA GLU A 487 4.50 25.17 10.81
C GLU A 487 3.54 24.35 9.93
N LYS A 488 4.07 23.63 8.94
CA LYS A 488 3.28 22.75 8.09
C LYS A 488 2.60 21.65 8.90
N ARG A 489 3.33 20.99 9.81
CA ARG A 489 2.78 19.98 10.72
C ARG A 489 1.74 20.57 11.66
N LYS A 490 1.95 21.77 12.19
CA LYS A 490 0.98 22.47 13.05
C LYS A 490 -0.33 22.74 12.32
N ARG A 491 -0.27 23.19 11.06
CA ARG A 491 -1.47 23.38 10.20
C ARG A 491 -2.16 22.05 9.91
N GLN A 492 -1.40 21.01 9.58
CA GLN A 492 -1.95 19.67 9.35
C GLN A 492 -2.63 19.10 10.60
N LEU A 493 -2.05 19.32 11.78
CA LEU A 493 -2.59 18.83 13.04
C LEU A 493 -3.88 19.57 13.41
N ALA A 494 -3.97 20.88 13.13
CA ALA A 494 -5.21 21.63 13.25
C ALA A 494 -6.30 21.10 12.29
N GLN A 495 -5.97 20.93 11.01
CA GLN A 495 -6.90 20.35 10.02
C GLN A 495 -7.42 18.97 10.44
N ILE A 496 -6.53 18.08 10.88
CA ILE A 496 -6.91 16.73 11.32
C ILE A 496 -7.79 16.78 12.57
N ARG A 497 -7.54 17.71 13.50
CA ARG A 497 -8.39 17.89 14.69
C ARG A 497 -9.79 18.37 14.32
N ASP A 498 -9.89 19.35 13.42
CA ASP A 498 -11.17 19.85 12.92
C ASP A 498 -11.93 18.76 12.15
N GLU A 499 -11.23 17.96 11.33
CA GLU A 499 -11.82 16.79 10.66
C GLU A 499 -12.33 15.75 11.67
N LEU A 500 -11.57 15.48 12.74
CA LEU A 500 -11.95 14.53 13.78
C LEU A 500 -13.18 15.00 14.57
N GLU A 501 -13.25 16.29 14.89
CA GLU A 501 -14.42 16.90 15.54
C GLU A 501 -15.67 16.81 14.64
N ASN A 502 -15.55 17.18 13.36
CA ASN A 502 -16.63 17.05 12.38
C ASN A 502 -17.10 15.59 12.20
N LEU A 503 -16.17 14.63 12.20
CA LEU A 503 -16.49 13.21 12.12
C LEU A 503 -17.22 12.72 13.37
N ASN A 504 -16.80 13.14 14.56
CA ASN A 504 -17.47 12.82 15.83
C ASN A 504 -18.89 13.40 15.89
N GLU A 505 -19.08 14.65 15.47
CA GLU A 505 -20.40 15.26 15.36
C GLU A 505 -21.28 14.51 14.36
N THR A 506 -20.74 14.16 13.20
CA THR A 506 -21.45 13.37 12.18
C THR A 506 -21.83 11.99 12.72
N GLN A 507 -20.95 11.34 13.48
CA GLN A 507 -21.22 10.06 14.12
C GLN A 507 -22.35 10.17 15.15
N SER A 508 -22.31 11.20 15.99
CA SER A 508 -23.35 11.48 16.99
C SER A 508 -24.71 11.75 16.33
N ASN A 509 -24.74 12.59 15.30
CA ASN A 509 -25.97 12.89 14.53
C ASN A 509 -26.55 11.64 13.86
N LYS A 510 -25.71 10.81 13.22
CA LYS A 510 -26.15 9.54 12.63
C LYS A 510 -26.66 8.56 13.68
N ARG A 511 -26.10 8.54 14.88
CA ARG A 511 -26.57 7.71 16.00
C ARG A 511 -27.98 8.12 16.44
N ILE A 512 -28.22 9.41 16.63
CA ILE A 512 -29.55 9.94 17.00
C ILE A 512 -30.59 9.61 15.91
N GLN A 513 -30.21 9.73 14.63
CA GLN A 513 -31.08 9.34 13.51
C GLN A 513 -31.40 7.85 13.53
N LEU A 514 -30.41 6.99 13.76
CA LEU A 514 -30.60 5.54 13.85
C LEU A 514 -31.56 5.17 14.98
N GLU A 515 -31.38 5.75 16.18
CA GLU A 515 -32.28 5.52 17.33
C GLU A 515 -33.72 5.98 17.04
N THR A 516 -33.87 7.12 16.36
CA THR A 516 -35.18 7.65 15.98
C THR A 516 -35.89 6.72 14.99
N ILE A 517 -35.19 6.27 13.94
CA ILE A 517 -35.73 5.33 12.94
C ILE A 517 -36.08 4.00 13.61
N LYS A 518 -35.18 3.48 14.46
CA LYS A 518 -35.39 2.23 15.19
C LYS A 518 -36.65 2.31 16.05
N LYS A 519 -36.79 3.36 16.87
CA LYS A 519 -37.95 3.51 17.76
C LYS A 519 -39.27 3.54 16.99
N ASN A 520 -39.32 4.29 15.89
CA ASN A 520 -40.51 4.37 15.04
C ASN A 520 -40.84 3.03 14.38
N TRP A 521 -39.83 2.33 13.86
CA TRP A 521 -39.99 1.01 13.26
C TRP A 521 -40.40 -0.06 14.28
N GLU A 522 -39.76 -0.08 15.45
CA GLU A 522 -40.03 -1.03 16.53
C GLU A 522 -41.46 -0.85 17.06
N GLN A 523 -41.91 0.39 17.27
CA GLN A 523 -43.29 0.66 17.66
C GLN A 523 -44.28 0.17 16.59
N ALA A 524 -44.01 0.42 15.31
CA ALA A 524 -44.87 -0.05 14.22
C ALA A 524 -44.92 -1.58 14.14
N LEU A 525 -43.79 -2.25 14.37
CA LEU A 525 -43.68 -3.71 14.40
C LEU A 525 -44.46 -4.30 15.58
N VAL A 526 -44.25 -3.80 16.80
CA VAL A 526 -44.96 -4.25 18.01
C VAL A 526 -46.47 -4.07 17.86
N ASN A 527 -46.92 -2.90 17.39
CA ASN A 527 -48.34 -2.63 17.15
C ASN A 527 -48.96 -3.61 16.12
N THR A 528 -48.19 -4.01 15.09
CA THR A 528 -48.65 -4.96 14.08
C THR A 528 -48.73 -6.37 14.66
N ILE A 529 -47.72 -6.79 15.42
CA ILE A 529 -47.68 -8.10 16.08
C ILE A 529 -48.81 -8.21 17.11
N GLU A 530 -49.12 -7.15 17.85
CA GLU A 530 -50.21 -7.15 18.82
C GLU A 530 -51.58 -7.35 18.16
N LYS A 531 -51.81 -6.74 16.99
CA LYS A 531 -53.01 -6.97 16.17
C LYS A 531 -53.09 -8.41 15.65
N VAL A 532 -51.96 -8.97 15.19
CA VAL A 532 -51.91 -10.39 14.79
C VAL A 532 -52.18 -11.30 15.99
N ASN A 533 -51.62 -10.98 17.16
CA ASN A 533 -51.78 -11.77 18.37
C ASN A 533 -53.23 -11.79 18.86
N THR A 534 -53.94 -10.65 18.80
CA THR A 534 -55.36 -10.59 19.17
C THR A 534 -56.21 -11.47 18.25
N LEU A 535 -56.03 -11.36 16.93
CA LEU A 535 -56.75 -12.20 15.96
C LEU A 535 -56.37 -13.68 16.09
N PHE A 536 -55.09 -13.99 16.26
CA PHE A 536 -54.62 -15.37 16.42
C PHE A 536 -55.16 -16.01 17.71
N ALA A 537 -55.17 -15.27 18.82
CA ALA A 537 -55.73 -15.74 20.08
C ALA A 537 -57.24 -16.01 19.97
N GLU A 538 -57.98 -15.12 19.31
CA GLU A 538 -59.42 -15.33 19.00
C GLU A 538 -59.64 -16.58 18.14
N TYR A 539 -58.81 -16.76 17.10
CA TYR A 539 -58.93 -17.90 16.19
C TYR A 539 -58.60 -19.23 16.87
N MET A 540 -57.59 -19.23 17.73
CA MET A 540 -57.24 -20.40 18.54
C MET A 540 -58.29 -20.69 19.61
N ALA A 541 -58.90 -19.67 20.22
CA ALA A 541 -59.96 -19.82 21.21
C ALA A 541 -61.21 -20.48 20.63
N GLU A 542 -61.60 -20.15 19.39
CA GLU A 542 -62.71 -20.82 18.70
C GLU A 542 -62.45 -22.30 18.40
N LEU A 543 -61.19 -22.70 18.27
CA LEU A 543 -60.80 -24.12 18.15
C LEU A 543 -60.84 -24.85 19.52
N GLY A 544 -61.10 -24.15 20.62
CA GLY A 544 -60.97 -24.67 21.98
C GLY A 544 -59.51 -24.77 22.45
N CYS A 545 -58.59 -24.07 21.77
CA CYS A 545 -57.17 -24.02 22.07
C CYS A 545 -56.76 -22.60 22.53
N ALA A 546 -55.53 -22.41 22.99
CA ALA A 546 -54.98 -21.08 23.23
C ALA A 546 -53.70 -20.88 22.42
N GLY A 547 -53.50 -19.67 21.91
CA GLY A 547 -52.34 -19.31 21.11
C GLY A 547 -51.90 -17.88 21.40
N GLU A 548 -50.60 -17.65 21.31
CA GLU A 548 -49.97 -16.36 21.52
C GLU A 548 -48.85 -16.18 20.47
N VAL A 549 -48.77 -14.98 19.90
CA VAL A 549 -47.68 -14.55 19.02
C VAL A 549 -46.91 -13.44 19.73
N SER A 550 -45.62 -13.65 19.96
CA SER A 550 -44.75 -12.65 20.59
C SER A 550 -43.51 -12.37 19.76
N LEU A 551 -42.95 -11.17 19.93
CA LEU A 551 -41.67 -10.80 19.33
C LEU A 551 -40.54 -11.24 20.26
N ARG A 552 -39.67 -12.13 19.77
CA ARG A 552 -38.38 -12.40 20.40
C ARG A 552 -37.40 -11.33 19.96
N ASN A 553 -37.12 -10.41 20.86
CA ASN A 553 -35.92 -9.59 20.79
C ASN A 553 -34.77 -10.48 21.28
N GLY A 554 -33.67 -10.58 20.53
CA GLY A 554 -32.53 -11.50 20.76
C GLY A 554 -31.73 -11.29 22.06
N GLY A 555 -32.42 -11.20 23.20
CA GLY A 555 -31.90 -10.89 24.51
C GLY A 555 -31.47 -9.43 24.67
N GLU A 556 -31.93 -8.78 25.74
CA GLU A 556 -31.16 -7.71 26.40
C GLU A 556 -30.00 -8.36 27.19
N GLN A 557 -29.19 -9.22 26.55
CA GLN A 557 -27.85 -9.40 27.08
C GLN A 557 -27.07 -8.18 26.63
N GLU A 558 -27.14 -7.14 27.47
CA GLU A 558 -26.10 -6.14 27.62
C GLU A 558 -24.76 -6.86 27.57
N ASN A 559 -24.18 -6.96 26.39
CA ASN A 559 -22.84 -7.42 26.21
C ASN A 559 -21.94 -6.31 26.78
N ASN A 560 -21.71 -6.37 28.09
CA ASN A 560 -20.50 -5.91 28.74
C ASN A 560 -19.30 -6.70 28.19
N ARG A 561 -19.06 -6.60 26.88
CA ARG A 561 -17.81 -7.00 26.24
C ARG A 561 -17.06 -5.72 25.89
N GLY A 562 -16.25 -5.28 26.85
CA GLY A 562 -15.04 -4.51 26.60
C GLY A 562 -15.21 -3.16 25.91
N ASP A 563 -15.19 -2.12 26.74
CA ASP A 563 -14.58 -0.81 26.51
C ASP A 563 -15.24 0.20 25.56
N ASP A 564 -16.40 -0.07 24.97
CA ASP A 564 -17.21 0.99 24.38
C ASP A 564 -18.70 0.70 24.64
N ASN A 565 -19.42 1.67 25.21
CA ASN A 565 -20.88 1.71 25.36
C ASN A 565 -21.59 1.72 23.99
N ILE A 566 -21.37 0.71 23.16
CA ILE A 566 -22.00 0.54 21.85
C ILE A 566 -23.08 -0.52 22.00
N PRO A 567 -24.37 -0.14 22.03
CA PRO A 567 -25.45 -1.12 21.99
C PRO A 567 -25.38 -1.87 20.66
N PHE A 568 -24.85 -3.09 20.69
CA PHE A 568 -24.85 -3.97 19.53
C PHE A 568 -26.23 -4.61 19.39
N TYR A 569 -27.03 -4.10 18.45
CA TYR A 569 -28.34 -4.66 18.17
C TYR A 569 -28.20 -5.98 17.42
N ASN A 570 -28.56 -7.09 18.08
CA ASN A 570 -28.49 -8.42 17.49
C ASN A 570 -29.73 -8.72 16.63
N PHE A 571 -29.94 -7.93 15.57
CA PHE A 571 -31.04 -8.14 14.60
C PHE A 571 -31.11 -9.56 14.03
N PRO A 572 -30.00 -10.30 13.80
CA PRO A 572 -30.06 -11.71 13.37
C PRO A 572 -30.82 -12.65 14.33
N GLU A 573 -30.90 -12.32 15.62
CA GLU A 573 -31.61 -13.12 16.62
C GLU A 573 -33.08 -12.70 16.80
N TRP A 574 -33.49 -11.57 16.21
CA TRP A 574 -34.88 -11.14 16.21
C TRP A 574 -35.73 -12.15 15.45
N GLY A 575 -36.86 -12.51 16.04
CA GLY A 575 -37.77 -13.45 15.41
C GLY A 575 -39.16 -13.41 16.03
N ILE A 576 -40.13 -13.90 15.28
CA ILE A 576 -41.50 -14.06 15.79
C ILE A 576 -41.62 -15.45 16.42
N GLU A 577 -42.09 -15.51 17.66
CA GLU A 577 -42.38 -16.76 18.36
C GLU A 577 -43.88 -17.00 18.40
N ILE A 578 -44.30 -18.13 17.85
CA ILE A 578 -45.68 -18.61 17.93
C ILE A 578 -45.72 -19.65 19.05
N ARG A 579 -46.54 -19.40 20.07
CA ARG A 579 -46.76 -20.30 21.21
C ARG A 579 -48.20 -20.80 21.20
N VAL A 580 -48.39 -22.08 21.44
CA VAL A 580 -49.70 -22.74 21.35
C VAL A 580 -49.94 -23.70 22.49
N LYS A 581 -51.21 -23.91 22.82
CA LYS A 581 -51.71 -24.79 23.88
C LYS A 581 -52.97 -25.48 23.39
N PHE A 582 -52.91 -26.81 23.23
CA PHE A 582 -54.02 -27.63 22.73
C PHE A 582 -54.81 -28.35 23.84
N ARG A 583 -54.21 -28.54 25.02
CA ARG A 583 -54.85 -29.21 26.17
C ARG A 583 -54.95 -28.24 27.34
N GLN A 584 -56.08 -28.23 28.06
CA GLN A 584 -56.30 -27.34 29.20
C GLN A 584 -55.22 -27.49 30.30
N GLU A 585 -54.72 -28.71 30.51
CA GLU A 585 -53.66 -29.07 31.48
C GLU A 585 -52.23 -28.66 31.05
N SER A 586 -52.03 -28.29 29.78
CA SER A 586 -50.68 -28.02 29.21
C SER A 586 -50.28 -26.54 29.33
N LYS A 587 -48.97 -26.26 29.33
CA LYS A 587 -48.43 -24.89 29.27
C LYS A 587 -48.32 -24.44 27.81
N LEU A 588 -48.36 -23.13 27.58
CA LEU A 588 -48.04 -22.53 26.27
C LEU A 588 -46.60 -22.90 25.88
N GLN A 589 -46.45 -23.55 24.73
CA GLN A 589 -45.15 -24.00 24.22
C GLN A 589 -44.91 -23.44 22.83
N VAL A 590 -43.65 -23.14 22.53
CA VAL A 590 -43.23 -22.68 21.20
C VAL A 590 -43.55 -23.77 20.17
N LEU A 591 -44.08 -23.36 19.02
CA LEU A 591 -44.38 -24.23 17.90
C LEU A 591 -43.07 -24.86 17.37
N SER A 592 -42.93 -26.18 17.52
CA SER A 592 -41.72 -26.93 17.19
C SER A 592 -42.05 -28.32 16.67
N ALA A 593 -41.33 -28.77 15.66
CA ALA A 593 -41.54 -30.10 15.07
C ALA A 593 -41.38 -31.27 16.06
N ARG A 594 -40.78 -31.06 17.24
CA ARG A 594 -40.53 -32.10 18.25
C ARG A 594 -41.68 -32.29 19.26
N VAL A 595 -42.57 -31.31 19.39
CA VAL A 595 -43.51 -31.24 20.52
C VAL A 595 -44.97 -31.41 20.08
N GLN A 596 -45.33 -30.85 18.91
CA GLN A 596 -46.71 -30.91 18.39
C GLN A 596 -46.85 -31.95 17.28
N SER A 597 -48.06 -32.52 17.14
CA SER A 597 -48.41 -33.42 16.04
C SER A 597 -48.44 -32.69 14.68
N GLY A 598 -48.35 -33.43 13.57
CA GLY A 598 -48.40 -32.85 12.22
C GLY A 598 -49.69 -32.07 11.94
N GLY A 599 -50.84 -32.56 12.43
CA GLY A 599 -52.13 -31.88 12.32
C GLY A 599 -52.17 -30.59 13.13
N GLU A 600 -51.80 -30.63 14.42
CA GLU A 600 -51.73 -29.45 15.30
C GLU A 600 -50.82 -28.36 14.72
N ARG A 601 -49.66 -28.75 14.19
CA ARG A 601 -48.72 -27.81 13.58
C ARG A 601 -49.30 -27.14 12.34
N SER A 602 -50.05 -27.90 11.53
CA SER A 602 -50.72 -27.39 10.34
C SER A 602 -51.85 -26.43 10.73
N VAL A 603 -52.71 -26.80 11.68
CA VAL A 603 -53.80 -25.93 12.18
C VAL A 603 -53.25 -24.61 12.73
N SER A 604 -52.22 -24.64 13.59
CA SER A 604 -51.63 -23.42 14.13
C SER A 604 -51.00 -22.52 13.06
N THR A 605 -50.34 -23.13 12.06
CA THR A 605 -49.73 -22.37 10.96
C THR A 605 -50.81 -21.73 10.09
N ILE A 606 -51.88 -22.46 9.78
CA ILE A 606 -53.00 -21.94 8.99
C ILE A 606 -53.68 -20.79 9.73
N MET A 607 -54.00 -20.96 11.02
CA MET A 607 -54.62 -19.90 11.82
C MET A 607 -53.75 -18.64 11.93
N TYR A 608 -52.43 -18.82 12.06
CA TYR A 608 -51.49 -17.69 12.04
C TYR A 608 -51.49 -16.97 10.69
N LEU A 609 -51.44 -17.71 9.58
CA LEU A 609 -51.51 -17.13 8.23
C LEU A 609 -52.84 -16.41 7.99
N MET A 610 -53.95 -16.93 8.52
CA MET A 610 -55.25 -16.28 8.43
C MET A 610 -55.32 -14.98 9.23
N ALA A 611 -54.75 -14.96 10.44
CA ALA A 611 -54.64 -13.74 11.25
C ALA A 611 -53.79 -12.68 10.54
N LEU A 612 -52.70 -13.09 9.89
CA LEU A 612 -51.86 -12.21 9.06
C LEU A 612 -52.64 -11.69 7.84
N GLN A 613 -53.38 -12.56 7.15
CA GLN A 613 -54.20 -12.19 6.00
C GLN A 613 -55.27 -11.15 6.33
N GLY A 614 -55.82 -11.17 7.55
CA GLY A 614 -56.78 -10.17 8.02
C GLY A 614 -56.23 -8.75 8.10
N LEU A 615 -54.91 -8.59 8.20
CA LEU A 615 -54.23 -7.30 8.22
C LEU A 615 -53.71 -6.87 6.83
N MET A 616 -53.70 -7.78 5.85
CA MET A 616 -53.17 -7.53 4.51
C MET A 616 -54.30 -7.26 3.52
N VAL A 617 -54.16 -6.19 2.74
CA VAL A 617 -55.06 -5.91 1.62
C VAL A 617 -54.45 -6.54 0.36
N CYS A 618 -54.88 -7.76 0.02
CA CYS A 618 -54.51 -8.43 -1.24
C CYS A 618 -55.74 -8.51 -2.15
N PRO A 619 -55.63 -8.15 -3.45
CA PRO A 619 -56.76 -8.15 -4.37
C PRO A 619 -57.25 -9.55 -4.73
N PHE A 620 -56.36 -10.54 -4.73
CA PHE A 620 -56.69 -11.96 -4.87
C PHE A 620 -55.81 -12.81 -3.95
N ARG A 621 -56.32 -13.96 -3.53
CA ARG A 621 -55.64 -14.98 -2.73
C ARG A 621 -55.91 -16.33 -3.37
N CYS A 622 -54.88 -17.15 -3.50
CA CYS A 622 -55.01 -18.52 -4.00
C CYS A 622 -54.39 -19.45 -2.98
N VAL A 623 -55.14 -20.48 -2.61
CA VAL A 623 -54.77 -21.46 -1.60
C VAL A 623 -55.04 -22.84 -2.19
N ASP A 624 -54.01 -23.68 -2.20
CA ASP A 624 -54.05 -25.02 -2.78
C ASP A 624 -53.80 -26.06 -1.69
N GLU A 625 -54.66 -27.06 -1.61
CA GLU A 625 -54.55 -28.25 -0.75
C GLU A 625 -54.35 -27.98 0.76
N ILE A 626 -54.75 -26.79 1.25
CA ILE A 626 -54.49 -26.35 2.64
C ILE A 626 -55.12 -27.24 3.73
N ASN A 627 -56.17 -27.98 3.38
CA ASN A 627 -56.89 -28.87 4.29
C ASN A 627 -56.35 -30.31 4.32
N GLN A 628 -55.30 -30.64 3.55
CA GLN A 628 -54.70 -31.97 3.60
C GLN A 628 -53.96 -32.22 4.91
N GLY A 629 -54.08 -33.43 5.46
CA GLY A 629 -53.42 -33.82 6.71
C GLY A 629 -54.10 -33.33 8.00
N LEU A 630 -55.32 -32.78 7.88
CA LEU A 630 -56.21 -32.41 9.00
C LEU A 630 -57.30 -33.46 9.21
N ASP A 631 -57.76 -33.59 10.46
CA ASP A 631 -58.95 -34.36 10.82
C ASP A 631 -60.24 -33.58 10.50
N GLU A 632 -61.36 -34.27 10.39
CA GLU A 632 -62.64 -33.70 9.94
C GLU A 632 -63.12 -32.53 10.82
N ARG A 633 -62.81 -32.55 12.12
CA ARG A 633 -63.16 -31.49 13.06
C ARG A 633 -62.38 -30.22 12.81
N ASN A 634 -61.04 -30.29 12.74
CA ASN A 634 -60.22 -29.10 12.53
C ASN A 634 -60.36 -28.57 11.10
N GLU A 635 -60.50 -29.46 10.12
CA GLU A 635 -60.75 -29.08 8.73
C GLU A 635 -62.04 -28.24 8.60
N ARG A 636 -63.14 -28.65 9.25
CA ARG A 636 -64.39 -27.87 9.26
C ARG A 636 -64.22 -26.47 9.84
N LEU A 637 -63.45 -26.34 10.92
CA LEU A 637 -63.21 -25.07 11.59
C LEU A 637 -62.29 -24.15 10.78
N VAL A 638 -61.24 -24.70 10.17
CA VAL A 638 -60.38 -23.97 9.21
C VAL A 638 -61.23 -23.48 8.03
N PHE A 639 -62.06 -24.34 7.46
CA PHE A 639 -62.90 -23.99 6.32
C PHE A 639 -63.90 -22.89 6.68
N LYS A 640 -64.59 -23.01 7.82
CA LYS A 640 -65.49 -21.99 8.36
C LYS A 640 -64.78 -20.64 8.48
N ARG A 641 -63.56 -20.63 9.03
CA ARG A 641 -62.77 -19.40 9.15
C ARG A 641 -62.36 -18.83 7.81
N ILE A 642 -62.02 -19.66 6.82
CA ILE A 642 -61.62 -19.19 5.48
C ILE A 642 -62.80 -18.46 4.84
N VAL A 643 -64.00 -19.04 4.92
CA VAL A 643 -65.21 -18.41 4.41
C VAL A 643 -65.47 -17.09 5.14
N LEU A 644 -65.49 -17.08 6.48
CA LEU A 644 -65.74 -15.87 7.26
C LEU A 644 -64.75 -14.74 6.99
N ASN A 645 -63.47 -15.05 6.78
CA ASN A 645 -62.45 -14.04 6.48
C ASN A 645 -62.50 -13.55 5.03
N SER A 646 -63.09 -14.34 4.13
CA SER A 646 -63.19 -14.01 2.70
C SER A 646 -64.49 -13.29 2.34
N THR A 647 -65.56 -13.48 3.13
CA THR A 647 -66.89 -12.88 2.89
C THR A 647 -67.15 -11.63 3.74
N LYS A 648 -66.30 -11.32 4.74
CA LYS A 648 -66.42 -10.08 5.51
C LYS A 648 -65.62 -8.95 4.87
N PRO A 649 -66.21 -7.76 4.65
CA PRO A 649 -65.44 -6.59 4.23
C PRO A 649 -64.50 -6.13 5.37
N PRO A 650 -63.29 -5.67 5.05
CA PRO A 650 -62.37 -5.17 6.07
C PRO A 650 -62.99 -3.95 6.79
N ASN A 651 -63.00 -3.99 8.14
CA ASN A 651 -63.40 -2.91 9.05
C ASN A 651 -64.89 -2.50 9.07
N GLY A 652 -65.84 -3.43 8.87
CA GLY A 652 -67.27 -3.19 9.17
C GLY A 652 -67.90 -1.98 8.48
N SER A 653 -67.22 -1.46 7.45
CA SER A 653 -67.62 -0.25 6.74
C SER A 653 -68.43 -0.68 5.54
N SER A 654 -69.72 -0.36 5.57
CA SER A 654 -70.69 -0.55 4.48
C SER A 654 -70.43 0.46 3.34
N ALA A 655 -69.18 0.60 2.91
CA ALA A 655 -68.80 1.39 1.75
C ALA A 655 -68.83 0.47 0.51
N PRO A 656 -69.60 0.81 -0.55
CA PRO A 656 -69.84 -0.08 -1.70
C PRO A 656 -68.62 -0.37 -2.59
N HIS A 657 -67.42 0.06 -2.20
CA HIS A 657 -66.17 -0.03 -3.00
C HIS A 657 -65.02 -0.74 -2.25
N GLN A 658 -65.25 -1.31 -1.08
CA GLN A 658 -64.26 -2.13 -0.36
C GLN A 658 -64.61 -3.61 -0.48
N HIS A 659 -64.12 -4.25 -1.54
CA HIS A 659 -64.24 -5.70 -1.70
C HIS A 659 -63.28 -6.43 -0.76
N SER A 660 -63.72 -7.51 -0.10
CA SER A 660 -62.79 -8.55 0.35
C SER A 660 -62.22 -9.20 -0.91
N GLY A 661 -60.91 -9.05 -1.16
CA GLY A 661 -60.29 -9.56 -2.40
C GLY A 661 -60.64 -11.03 -2.70
N GLN A 662 -60.64 -11.42 -3.97
CA GLN A 662 -61.09 -12.74 -4.43
C GLN A 662 -60.29 -13.87 -3.76
N TYR A 663 -60.95 -14.92 -3.28
CA TYR A 663 -60.31 -16.06 -2.62
C TYR A 663 -60.56 -17.35 -3.41
N PHE A 664 -59.50 -17.90 -4.01
CA PHE A 664 -59.52 -19.20 -4.67
C PHE A 664 -59.02 -20.26 -3.70
N LEU A 665 -59.88 -21.24 -3.40
CA LEU A 665 -59.52 -22.42 -2.63
C LEU A 665 -59.62 -23.64 -3.54
N ILE A 666 -58.49 -24.30 -3.77
CA ILE A 666 -58.40 -25.54 -4.51
C ILE A 666 -58.21 -26.66 -3.49
N THR A 667 -59.12 -27.62 -3.49
CA THR A 667 -59.00 -28.79 -2.62
C THR A 667 -59.54 -30.04 -3.30
N PRO A 668 -58.83 -31.19 -3.20
CA PRO A 668 -59.35 -32.46 -3.67
C PRO A 668 -60.36 -33.09 -2.69
N LYS A 669 -60.53 -32.50 -1.48
CA LYS A 669 -61.37 -33.03 -0.40
C LYS A 669 -62.39 -31.98 0.03
N LEU A 670 -63.68 -32.32 -0.09
CA LEU A 670 -64.77 -31.50 0.45
C LEU A 670 -65.52 -32.32 1.51
N LEU A 671 -65.59 -31.81 2.74
CA LEU A 671 -66.35 -32.46 3.81
C LEU A 671 -67.86 -32.34 3.56
N PRO A 672 -68.66 -33.35 3.92
CA PRO A 672 -70.11 -33.22 3.92
C PRO A 672 -70.60 -32.24 5.00
N ASN A 673 -71.78 -31.66 4.76
CA ASN A 673 -72.49 -30.75 5.68
C ASN A 673 -71.71 -29.49 6.07
N LEU A 674 -71.00 -28.87 5.12
CA LEU A 674 -70.37 -27.57 5.32
C LEU A 674 -71.41 -26.45 5.14
N THR A 675 -72.23 -26.24 6.17
CA THR A 675 -73.30 -25.22 6.18
C THR A 675 -72.78 -23.81 5.94
N ASP A 676 -71.54 -23.51 6.35
CA ASP A 676 -70.93 -22.19 6.19
C ASP A 676 -70.65 -21.84 4.71
N ILE A 677 -70.69 -22.81 3.78
CA ILE A 677 -70.51 -22.60 2.32
C ILE A 677 -71.80 -22.11 1.66
N GLU A 678 -72.95 -22.21 2.32
CA GLU A 678 -74.25 -21.75 1.83
C GLU A 678 -74.38 -20.21 1.94
N ASN A 679 -73.45 -19.50 1.31
CA ASN A 679 -73.39 -18.04 1.25
C ASN A 679 -73.38 -17.61 -0.22
N GLU A 680 -74.16 -16.58 -0.57
CA GLU A 680 -74.26 -16.03 -1.93
C GLU A 680 -72.90 -15.56 -2.49
N ASP A 681 -71.98 -15.15 -1.61
CA ASP A 681 -70.63 -14.71 -1.95
C ASP A 681 -69.66 -15.86 -2.27
N VAL A 682 -70.08 -17.12 -2.13
CA VAL A 682 -69.23 -18.30 -2.33
C VAL A 682 -69.69 -19.09 -3.56
N THR A 683 -68.78 -19.28 -4.52
CA THR A 683 -69.02 -20.12 -5.70
C THR A 683 -68.20 -21.40 -5.60
N VAL A 684 -68.86 -22.56 -5.67
CA VAL A 684 -68.21 -23.87 -5.66
C VAL A 684 -68.12 -24.41 -7.09
N LEU A 685 -66.89 -24.66 -7.57
CA LEU A 685 -66.63 -25.23 -8.88
C LEU A 685 -66.09 -26.66 -8.74
N CYS A 686 -66.91 -27.65 -9.08
CA CYS A 686 -66.50 -29.05 -9.09
C CYS A 686 -65.89 -29.42 -10.45
N ILE A 687 -64.58 -29.65 -10.49
CA ILE A 687 -63.87 -30.04 -11.73
C ILE A 687 -63.83 -31.57 -11.84
N LEU A 688 -64.53 -32.11 -12.84
CA LEU A 688 -64.67 -33.54 -13.09
C LEU A 688 -63.89 -33.98 -14.35
N ASN A 689 -62.55 -34.09 -14.27
CA ASN A 689 -61.68 -34.41 -15.43
C ASN A 689 -61.16 -35.87 -15.48
N GLY A 690 -61.90 -36.84 -14.96
CA GLY A 690 -61.51 -38.25 -14.95
C GLY A 690 -61.89 -39.01 -16.23
N PRO A 691 -61.12 -40.04 -16.64
CA PRO A 691 -61.40 -40.84 -17.84
C PRO A 691 -62.70 -41.68 -17.76
N TYR A 692 -63.27 -41.83 -16.56
CA TYR A 692 -64.54 -42.51 -16.30
C TYR A 692 -65.72 -41.54 -16.06
N ASN A 693 -65.51 -40.24 -16.28
CA ASN A 693 -66.58 -39.23 -16.18
C ASN A 693 -67.40 -39.16 -17.48
N PHE A 694 -68.26 -38.14 -17.59
CA PHE A 694 -69.10 -37.87 -18.76
C PHE A 694 -68.27 -37.81 -20.06
N LYS A 695 -68.75 -38.45 -21.13
CA LYS A 695 -68.08 -38.45 -22.44
C LYS A 695 -68.11 -37.07 -23.10
N HIS A 696 -69.17 -36.29 -22.87
CA HIS A 696 -69.26 -34.88 -23.25
C HIS A 696 -69.65 -34.02 -22.04
N PHE A 697 -69.10 -32.80 -21.95
CA PHE A 697 -69.40 -31.86 -20.86
C PHE A 697 -70.89 -31.46 -20.80
N SER A 698 -71.59 -31.52 -21.93
CA SER A 698 -73.02 -31.24 -22.05
C SER A 698 -73.93 -32.34 -21.48
N ASP A 699 -73.38 -33.52 -21.18
CA ASP A 699 -74.14 -34.62 -20.57
C ASP A 699 -74.35 -34.42 -19.05
N TRP A 700 -73.68 -33.42 -18.46
CA TRP A 700 -73.84 -33.06 -17.04
C TRP A 700 -75.08 -32.20 -16.84
N ASP A 701 -76.06 -32.74 -16.14
CA ASP A 701 -77.30 -32.06 -15.75
C ASP A 701 -77.40 -32.04 -14.21
N VAL A 702 -77.26 -30.84 -13.65
CA VAL A 702 -77.28 -30.59 -12.20
C VAL A 702 -78.66 -30.90 -11.61
N ASP A 703 -79.75 -30.55 -12.30
CA ASP A 703 -81.11 -30.74 -11.80
C ASP A 703 -81.47 -32.22 -11.74
N LYS A 704 -81.06 -32.98 -12.76
CA LYS A 704 -81.22 -34.45 -12.78
C LYS A 704 -80.38 -35.11 -11.68
N PHE A 705 -79.15 -34.66 -11.45
CA PHE A 705 -78.28 -35.18 -10.40
C PHE A 705 -78.84 -34.89 -8.99
N LEU A 706 -79.29 -33.65 -8.75
CA LEU A 706 -79.96 -33.26 -7.50
C LEU A 706 -81.26 -34.02 -7.29
N GLY A 707 -82.03 -34.25 -8.36
CA GLY A 707 -83.26 -35.05 -8.34
C GLY A 707 -82.98 -36.49 -7.92
N LEU A 708 -81.99 -37.15 -8.52
CA LEU A 708 -81.57 -38.51 -8.17
C LEU A 708 -81.06 -38.60 -6.73
N ARG A 709 -80.28 -37.62 -6.27
CA ARG A 709 -79.76 -37.60 -4.89
C ARG A 709 -80.85 -37.33 -3.86
N LYS A 710 -81.81 -36.44 -4.15
CA LYS A 710 -83.00 -36.22 -3.32
C LYS A 710 -83.88 -37.47 -3.27
N HIS A 711 -83.97 -38.23 -4.36
CA HIS A 711 -84.67 -39.52 -4.39
C HIS A 711 -83.94 -40.56 -3.53
N ALA A 712 -82.62 -40.72 -3.69
CA ALA A 712 -81.81 -41.63 -2.89
C ALA A 712 -81.84 -41.29 -1.38
N LEU A 713 -81.80 -40.01 -1.01
CA LEU A 713 -81.94 -39.56 0.38
C LEU A 713 -83.34 -39.82 0.93
N ARG A 714 -84.39 -39.64 0.12
CA ARG A 714 -85.76 -40.01 0.48
C ARG A 714 -85.92 -41.51 0.64
N ASP A 715 -85.29 -42.31 -0.21
CA ASP A 715 -85.32 -43.77 -0.14
C ASP A 715 -84.57 -44.28 1.09
N THR A 716 -83.47 -43.64 1.52
CA THR A 716 -82.83 -43.94 2.81
C THR A 716 -83.65 -43.51 4.02
N CYS A 717 -84.41 -42.41 3.94
CA CYS A 717 -85.35 -42.02 5.00
C CYS A 717 -86.62 -42.89 5.02
N HIS A 718 -87.04 -43.47 3.89
CA HIS A 718 -88.17 -44.41 3.81
C HIS A 718 -87.75 -45.83 4.22
N ALA A 719 -86.50 -46.23 3.98
CA ALA A 719 -85.94 -47.48 4.51
C ALA A 719 -85.74 -47.47 6.04
N GLY A 720 -85.58 -46.29 6.65
CA GLY A 720 -85.50 -46.12 8.11
C GLY A 720 -86.84 -46.18 8.86
N ASN A 721 -87.97 -46.29 8.15
CA ASN A 721 -89.32 -46.28 8.76
C ASN A 721 -90.05 -47.63 8.67
N GLN A 722 -89.33 -48.73 8.38
CA GLN A 722 -89.83 -50.10 8.50
C GLN A 722 -88.85 -50.97 9.30
N LEU A 723 -88.69 -50.67 10.59
CA LEU A 723 -88.21 -51.63 11.59
C LEU A 723 -89.03 -51.39 12.87
N SER A 724 -89.70 -52.44 13.32
CA SER A 724 -90.48 -52.50 14.56
C SER A 724 -89.57 -52.37 15.78
N PRO A 725 -90.09 -51.91 16.95
CA PRO A 725 -89.29 -51.69 18.15
C PRO A 725 -89.00 -53.02 18.84
N ASN A 726 -87.74 -53.44 18.84
CA ASN A 726 -87.14 -54.38 19.79
C ASN A 726 -85.64 -54.39 19.53
N GLU A 727 -84.86 -54.08 20.58
CA GLU A 727 -83.39 -54.15 20.76
C GLU A 727 -82.82 -52.85 21.36
N GLU A 728 -83.41 -52.41 22.49
CA GLU A 728 -82.65 -51.73 23.54
C GLU A 728 -82.36 -52.79 24.61
N GLU A 729 -81.24 -53.51 24.47
CA GLU A 729 -80.55 -54.28 25.53
C GLU A 729 -79.52 -55.20 24.83
N GLU A 730 -78.32 -54.70 24.53
CA GLU A 730 -77.06 -55.49 24.45
C GLU A 730 -75.88 -54.60 24.00
N GLU A 731 -75.43 -53.68 24.87
CA GLU A 731 -74.02 -53.28 24.91
C GLU A 731 -73.65 -52.72 26.30
N GLU A 732 -74.13 -53.40 27.35
CA GLU A 732 -73.63 -53.26 28.72
C GLU A 732 -73.01 -54.60 29.16
N ASN A 733 -72.07 -55.14 28.38
CA ASN A 733 -71.27 -56.29 28.82
C ASN A 733 -69.97 -56.49 28.02
N GLU A 734 -69.07 -55.50 28.05
CA GLU A 734 -67.64 -55.76 27.81
C GLU A 734 -66.74 -54.81 28.63
N ARG A 735 -67.04 -54.69 29.93
CA ARG A 735 -66.14 -54.12 30.94
C ARG A 735 -66.02 -54.99 32.18
N THR A 736 -65.69 -56.26 31.99
CA THR A 736 -65.23 -57.14 33.08
C THR A 736 -64.24 -58.18 32.57
N SER A 737 -62.95 -57.85 32.61
CA SER A 737 -61.88 -58.70 33.20
C SER A 737 -60.49 -58.29 32.73
N ARG A 738 -59.70 -57.75 33.66
CA ARG A 738 -58.29 -58.10 33.96
C ARG A 738 -57.59 -56.88 34.57
N GLY A 739 -57.35 -56.97 35.88
CA GLY A 739 -56.54 -55.99 36.60
C GLY A 739 -56.71 -56.08 38.10
N GLY A 740 -56.64 -57.28 38.67
CA GLY A 740 -56.48 -57.44 40.12
C GLY A 740 -55.05 -57.08 40.55
N GLY A 741 -54.92 -56.48 41.72
CA GLY A 741 -53.66 -56.47 42.47
C GLY A 741 -53.27 -55.15 43.15
N THR A 742 -53.88 -54.87 44.30
CA THR A 742 -53.32 -54.22 45.53
C THR A 742 -52.39 -53.00 45.41
N PRO A 743 -52.62 -51.98 46.27
CA PRO A 743 -51.60 -51.72 47.28
C PRO A 743 -52.16 -51.58 48.72
N GLN A 744 -51.36 -52.05 49.67
CA GLN A 744 -51.61 -52.00 51.11
C GLN A 744 -51.77 -50.57 51.64
N ARG A 745 -52.79 -50.40 52.48
CA ARG A 745 -52.94 -49.32 53.48
C ARG A 745 -51.82 -49.38 54.53
N LYS A 746 -51.24 -48.22 54.89
CA LYS A 746 -50.94 -47.78 56.27
C LYS A 746 -50.99 -46.23 56.29
N LYS A 747 -52.11 -45.64 56.73
CA LYS A 747 -52.42 -45.14 58.09
C LYS A 747 -51.65 -43.88 58.53
N ARG A 748 -52.42 -42.77 58.60
CA ARG A 748 -52.60 -41.81 59.71
C ARG A 748 -51.41 -40.98 60.22
N LYS A 749 -51.59 -39.65 60.20
CA LYS A 749 -51.68 -38.70 61.35
C LYS A 749 -51.99 -37.30 60.77
N THR A 750 -53.21 -36.76 60.89
CA THR A 750 -53.81 -35.93 61.97
C THR A 750 -53.01 -34.69 62.38
N ASN A 751 -53.65 -33.53 62.13
CA ASN A 751 -53.70 -32.25 62.85
C ASN A 751 -52.36 -31.50 63.02
N SER A 752 -52.25 -30.22 62.65
CA SER A 752 -53.07 -29.07 63.09
C SER A 752 -53.06 -27.95 62.06
#